data_AF-A0AAJ0HMG4-F1
#
_entry.id   AF-A0AAJ0HMG4-F1
#
_cell.length_a   1.000
_cell.length_b   1.000
_cell.length_c   1.000
_cell.angle_alpha   90.00
_cell.angle_beta   90.00
_cell.angle_gamma   90.00
#
_symmetry.space_group_name_H-M   'P 1'
#
loop_
_entity.id
_entity.type
_entity.pdbx_description
1 polymer ?
#
loop_
_entity_poly.entity_id
_entity_poly.type
_entity_poly.pdbx_seq_one_letter_code
_entity_poly.pdbx_strand_id
1 'polypeptide(L)'
;MPRKLSNPFSTSSMPHTERSGERRPSQSKGNRLAQFFSQKPKESLSAQQTLLAAMQQQQGISPATISLPTISLSTATAGEPNNDEPPTTLFQPPSADEARKKQRVDAQFGPLLSPSHLYVSEHHGKPLEAPVEDEPPYYFVLTTYISYLILIFFGHARDFFGKRFGNKKHYETLKAQNGYAPLNDDFDNFYVRRLKMRIDDCFARPTTGVPGRFITLIDRKSDDFNRTYKFTGTFTETLNMSSYNYLGFAQSEGPCADAVEECVRKYGLTSCSPRSDTGTSDLALEVEREIAQFVGKPAAMVFSMGFVTNAGSFPALVSKGCLILSDELNHASIRIGARLSGAVIRSFKHNSMSDLERKLREAIAQGQPRTHRPWKKILVAVEGLYSMEGTMVDLPGVIALKKKYKFFLYIDEAHSIGALGPKGRGVCDYFGVDPAEVDILMGTLTKSFGANGGYVAAEKHIIDKLKSTNAATLLGESPAPSVLMQISASLRIITGELAPGQGEERLQRIAFNSRYLRLGLKRLGFIVYGHDDSPIVPLMLYHPAKISAFSHEMLKRKISVVVVGYPATPLISSRARFCISSAHNKEDLDRLLAACNEVGEILQLKFSTGVAGGSEPLPAGVSPEMEKEWRKANGLEGVVKPPRWRLEDVVTRGELDVKDQLR
;
A
#
# COMPACT_ATOMS: atom_id res chain seq x y z
N MET A 1 -47.03 -26.39 -35.36
CA MET A 1 -45.67 -26.05 -35.82
C MET A 1 -44.96 -25.23 -34.77
N PRO A 2 -43.87 -25.76 -34.18
CA PRO A 2 -42.78 -24.95 -33.65
C PRO A 2 -41.43 -25.39 -34.22
N ARG A 3 -40.60 -24.43 -34.66
CA ARG A 3 -39.23 -24.66 -35.14
C ARG A 3 -38.27 -24.83 -33.94
N LYS A 4 -37.57 -25.97 -33.89
CA LYS A 4 -36.42 -26.22 -33.00
C LYS A 4 -35.13 -25.73 -33.68
N LEU A 5 -34.29 -25.06 -32.90
CA LEU A 5 -32.94 -24.60 -33.24
C LEU A 5 -31.94 -25.77 -33.18
N SER A 6 -31.04 -25.84 -34.14
CA SER A 6 -29.96 -26.84 -34.28
C SER A 6 -28.66 -26.40 -33.60
N ASN A 7 -27.92 -27.39 -33.09
CA ASN A 7 -26.64 -27.29 -32.39
C ASN A 7 -25.50 -27.72 -33.36
N PRO A 8 -24.45 -26.92 -33.63
CA PRO A 8 -23.47 -27.23 -34.69
C PRO A 8 -22.10 -27.70 -34.18
N PHE A 9 -22.03 -28.56 -33.15
CA PHE A 9 -20.78 -29.23 -32.79
C PHE A 9 -21.00 -30.70 -32.39
N SER A 10 -21.10 -31.59 -33.39
CA SER A 10 -20.86 -33.03 -33.23
C SER A 10 -20.29 -33.65 -34.52
N THR A 11 -18.98 -33.92 -34.47
CA THR A 11 -18.21 -35.03 -35.08
C THR A 11 -18.42 -35.46 -36.54
N SER A 12 -17.33 -35.47 -37.32
CA SER A 12 -17.13 -36.42 -38.42
C SER A 12 -15.74 -37.06 -38.36
N SER A 13 -15.74 -38.39 -38.31
CA SER A 13 -14.64 -39.34 -38.32
C SER A 13 -14.21 -39.77 -39.74
N MET A 14 -13.03 -40.40 -39.83
CA MET A 14 -12.54 -41.43 -40.80
C MET A 14 -11.41 -40.98 -41.77
N PRO A 15 -10.57 -41.90 -42.34
CA PRO A 15 -10.16 -43.25 -41.89
C PRO A 15 -8.63 -43.52 -41.97
N HIS A 16 -8.23 -44.70 -41.47
CA HIS A 16 -6.89 -45.31 -41.49
C HIS A 16 -6.43 -45.79 -42.89
N THR A 17 -5.11 -45.71 -43.15
CA THR A 17 -4.30 -46.75 -43.84
C THR A 17 -2.83 -46.69 -43.40
N GLU A 18 -2.21 -47.87 -43.26
CA GLU A 18 -0.86 -48.13 -42.75
C GLU A 18 0.27 -47.88 -43.78
N ARG A 19 1.48 -47.51 -43.32
CA ARG A 19 2.74 -48.22 -43.64
C ARG A 19 3.95 -47.69 -42.86
N SER A 20 4.83 -48.64 -42.59
CA SER A 20 6.09 -48.64 -41.83
C SER A 20 7.23 -47.78 -42.42
N GLY A 21 8.21 -47.43 -41.56
CA GLY A 21 9.54 -47.00 -42.02
C GLY A 21 10.33 -46.17 -41.01
N GLU A 22 11.32 -46.81 -40.38
CA GLU A 22 12.36 -46.22 -39.53
C GLU A 22 13.14 -45.08 -40.25
N ARG A 23 13.58 -44.06 -39.50
CA ARG A 23 14.54 -43.05 -39.99
C ARG A 23 15.75 -42.93 -39.07
N ARG A 24 16.92 -43.26 -39.60
CA ARG A 24 18.24 -42.75 -39.18
C ARG A 24 18.64 -41.53 -40.05
N PRO A 25 19.56 -40.68 -39.57
CA PRO A 25 19.75 -39.31 -40.07
C PRO A 25 20.82 -39.21 -41.16
N SER A 26 20.74 -38.18 -42.01
CA SER A 26 21.82 -37.80 -42.93
C SER A 26 22.13 -36.30 -42.88
N GLN A 27 23.43 -36.03 -42.95
CA GLN A 27 24.08 -34.72 -43.00
C GLN A 27 23.92 -34.06 -44.38
N SER A 28 24.00 -32.74 -44.44
CA SER A 28 24.53 -32.05 -45.63
C SER A 28 25.45 -30.86 -45.27
N LYS A 29 26.63 -30.87 -45.89
CA LYS A 29 27.51 -29.72 -46.20
C LYS A 29 26.87 -28.97 -47.40
N GLY A 30 27.06 -27.69 -47.72
CA GLY A 30 27.91 -26.58 -47.30
C GLY A 30 27.92 -25.54 -48.45
N ASN A 31 28.33 -24.29 -48.18
CA ASN A 31 29.00 -23.28 -49.04
C ASN A 31 28.64 -21.85 -48.59
N ARG A 32 29.59 -21.08 -48.04
CA ARG A 32 30.65 -20.25 -48.68
C ARG A 32 30.11 -18.91 -49.24
N LEU A 33 30.28 -17.83 -48.47
CA LEU A 33 30.90 -16.56 -48.89
C LEU A 33 31.01 -15.58 -47.71
N ALA A 34 32.11 -14.83 -47.69
CA ALA A 34 32.47 -13.72 -46.80
C ALA A 34 33.14 -14.07 -45.44
N GLN A 35 34.43 -14.44 -45.52
CA GLN A 35 35.44 -13.91 -44.60
C GLN A 35 35.69 -12.45 -44.97
N PHE A 36 35.55 -11.52 -44.02
CA PHE A 36 36.45 -10.38 -43.78
C PHE A 36 36.00 -9.75 -42.45
N PHE A 37 36.97 -9.54 -41.54
CA PHE A 37 36.87 -9.05 -40.15
C PHE A 37 36.66 -10.10 -39.04
N SER A 38 37.80 -10.67 -38.66
CA SER A 38 38.04 -11.35 -37.37
C SER A 38 38.20 -10.31 -36.26
N GLN A 39 37.33 -10.35 -35.25
CA GLN A 39 37.63 -9.96 -33.87
C GLN A 39 36.81 -10.87 -32.93
N LYS A 40 37.50 -11.61 -32.04
CA LYS A 40 36.90 -12.46 -31.01
C LYS A 40 36.04 -11.62 -30.05
N PRO A 41 34.79 -11.99 -29.72
CA PRO A 41 34.11 -11.44 -28.56
C PRO A 41 34.53 -12.20 -27.29
N LYS A 42 34.94 -11.43 -26.27
CA LYS A 42 35.03 -11.91 -24.88
C LYS A 42 33.66 -12.38 -24.40
N GLU A 43 33.65 -13.49 -23.68
CA GLU A 43 32.48 -14.05 -23.02
C GLU A 43 31.76 -12.99 -22.18
N SER A 44 30.44 -12.89 -22.36
CA SER A 44 29.58 -12.06 -21.52
C SER A 44 29.28 -12.79 -20.22
N LEU A 45 29.72 -12.22 -19.10
CA LEU A 45 29.36 -12.69 -17.76
C LEU A 45 27.87 -12.50 -17.53
N SER A 46 27.24 -13.47 -16.86
CA SER A 46 25.82 -13.42 -16.51
C SER A 46 25.53 -12.23 -15.58
N ALA A 47 24.34 -11.64 -15.68
CA ALA A 47 23.91 -10.51 -14.85
C ALA A 47 24.06 -10.74 -13.33
N GLN A 48 24.05 -12.01 -12.91
CA GLN A 48 24.22 -12.43 -11.52
C GLN A 48 25.67 -12.30 -11.03
N GLN A 49 26.66 -12.50 -11.91
CA GLN A 49 28.08 -12.27 -11.59
C GLN A 49 28.44 -10.78 -11.58
N THR A 50 27.81 -9.99 -12.44
CA THR A 50 27.92 -8.53 -12.40
C THR A 50 27.34 -7.95 -11.11
N LEU A 51 26.26 -8.56 -10.59
CA LEU A 51 25.67 -8.23 -9.29
C LEU A 51 26.67 -8.46 -8.14
N LEU A 52 27.33 -9.61 -8.12
CA LEU A 52 28.34 -9.97 -7.11
C LEU A 52 29.56 -9.04 -7.18
N ALA A 53 30.02 -8.68 -8.38
CA ALA A 53 31.15 -7.76 -8.56
C ALA A 53 30.82 -6.31 -8.17
N ALA A 54 29.59 -5.84 -8.47
CA ALA A 54 29.15 -4.51 -8.07
C ALA A 54 28.99 -4.36 -6.55
N MET A 55 28.57 -5.42 -5.86
CA MET A 55 28.49 -5.45 -4.39
C MET A 55 29.88 -5.35 -3.73
N GLN A 56 30.95 -5.79 -4.39
CA GLN A 56 32.32 -5.71 -3.87
C GLN A 56 32.97 -4.32 -4.06
N GLN A 57 32.52 -3.50 -5.02
CA GLN A 57 33.16 -2.22 -5.34
C GLN A 57 32.58 -0.99 -4.61
N GLN A 58 31.43 -1.10 -3.94
CA GLN A 58 30.77 0.04 -3.27
C GLN A 58 31.12 0.22 -1.78
N GLN A 59 31.96 -0.62 -1.18
CA GLN A 59 32.37 -0.51 0.23
C GLN A 59 33.73 0.21 0.35
N GLY A 60 33.69 1.54 0.43
CA GLY A 60 34.86 2.38 0.64
C GLY A 60 34.52 3.64 1.43
N ILE A 61 33.95 3.49 2.63
CA ILE A 61 33.86 4.55 3.64
C ILE A 61 34.15 3.91 5.00
N SER A 62 35.30 4.24 5.60
CA SER A 62 35.68 3.80 6.94
C SER A 62 34.83 4.52 8.01
N PRO A 63 34.21 3.80 8.97
CA PRO A 63 33.70 4.44 10.17
C PRO A 63 34.84 4.63 11.18
N ALA A 64 34.87 5.76 11.86
CA ALA A 64 35.74 6.01 13.01
C ALA A 64 35.45 4.97 14.10
N THR A 65 36.46 4.20 14.49
CA THR A 65 36.37 3.18 15.53
C THR A 65 36.43 3.82 16.91
N ILE A 66 35.32 3.80 17.65
CA ILE A 66 35.35 3.91 19.11
C ILE A 66 35.93 2.59 19.62
N SER A 67 37.17 2.62 20.11
CA SER A 67 37.78 1.46 20.77
C SER A 67 37.20 1.32 22.18
N LEU A 68 36.53 0.21 22.45
CA LEU A 68 36.17 -0.19 23.81
C LEU A 68 37.42 -0.76 24.50
N PRO A 69 37.61 -0.54 25.82
CA PRO A 69 38.75 -1.10 26.55
C PRO A 69 38.63 -2.63 26.67
N THR A 70 39.62 -3.34 26.17
CA THR A 70 39.74 -4.80 26.29
C THR A 70 40.33 -5.16 27.65
N ILE A 71 39.57 -5.82 28.53
CA ILE A 71 40.09 -6.43 29.76
C ILE A 71 40.44 -7.88 29.45
N SER A 72 41.73 -8.23 29.55
CA SER A 72 42.23 -9.60 29.39
C SER A 72 42.09 -10.36 30.72
N LEU A 73 41.36 -11.48 30.72
CA LEU A 73 41.26 -12.40 31.85
C LEU A 73 42.14 -13.62 31.57
N SER A 74 43.44 -13.50 31.85
CA SER A 74 44.31 -14.67 31.99
C SER A 74 44.50 -14.95 33.48
N THR A 75 43.77 -15.94 34.00
CA THR A 75 44.09 -16.54 35.30
C THR A 75 45.43 -17.25 35.16
N ALA A 76 46.46 -16.74 35.83
CA ALA A 76 47.77 -17.36 35.90
C ALA A 76 47.69 -18.66 36.71
N THR A 77 47.49 -19.79 36.05
CA THR A 77 47.91 -21.10 36.56
C THR A 77 49.29 -21.41 36.00
N ALA A 78 50.27 -21.58 36.89
CA ALA A 78 51.64 -21.91 36.54
C ALA A 78 51.72 -23.36 36.02
N GLY A 79 51.91 -23.53 34.71
CA GLY A 79 52.18 -24.81 34.07
C GLY A 79 52.00 -24.75 32.55
N GLU A 80 53.13 -24.80 31.83
CA GLU A 80 53.35 -24.93 30.37
C GLU A 80 52.52 -24.07 29.38
N PRO A 81 53.18 -23.29 28.49
CA PRO A 81 52.47 -22.46 27.52
C PRO A 81 51.99 -23.31 26.35
N ASN A 82 50.71 -23.65 26.33
CA ASN A 82 50.06 -24.13 25.11
C ASN A 82 49.76 -22.91 24.22
N ASN A 83 50.61 -22.66 23.22
CA ASN A 83 50.58 -21.45 22.37
C ASN A 83 49.52 -21.46 21.25
N ASP A 84 48.58 -22.40 21.26
CA ASP A 84 47.60 -22.58 20.16
C ASP A 84 46.15 -22.18 20.49
N GLU A 85 45.86 -21.67 21.70
CA GLU A 85 44.54 -21.11 22.01
C GLU A 85 44.54 -19.58 21.91
N PRO A 86 43.75 -18.97 21.00
CA PRO A 86 43.60 -17.53 20.98
C PRO A 86 42.95 -17.07 22.29
N PRO A 87 43.41 -15.97 22.90
CA PRO A 87 42.86 -15.48 24.16
C PRO A 87 41.36 -15.25 24.02
N THR A 88 40.57 -15.91 24.87
CA THR A 88 39.13 -15.75 24.94
C THR A 88 38.79 -14.37 25.48
N THR A 89 38.68 -13.39 24.58
CA THR A 89 38.10 -12.09 24.92
C THR A 89 36.59 -12.25 25.06
N LEU A 90 36.01 -11.70 26.13
CA LEU A 90 34.56 -11.79 26.43
C LEU A 90 33.67 -11.19 25.32
N PHE A 91 34.27 -10.39 24.43
CA PHE A 91 33.64 -9.82 23.25
C PHE A 91 34.60 -10.01 22.07
N GLN A 92 34.30 -10.97 21.20
CA GLN A 92 34.90 -11.01 19.86
C GLN A 92 34.07 -10.11 18.93
N PRO A 93 34.71 -9.28 18.09
CA PRO A 93 33.97 -8.52 17.09
C PRO A 93 33.22 -9.48 16.16
N PRO A 94 31.99 -9.15 15.73
CA PRO A 94 31.21 -10.01 14.86
C PRO A 94 31.96 -10.29 13.57
N SER A 95 31.82 -11.50 13.04
CA SER A 95 32.40 -11.88 11.76
C SER A 95 31.87 -10.98 10.63
N ALA A 96 32.61 -10.90 9.52
CA ALA A 96 32.18 -10.11 8.37
C ALA A 96 30.83 -10.56 7.79
N ASP A 97 30.46 -11.83 7.95
CA ASP A 97 29.15 -12.36 7.54
C ASP A 97 28.05 -11.94 8.50
N GLU A 98 28.28 -12.01 9.82
CA GLU A 98 27.33 -11.53 10.82
C GLU A 98 27.09 -10.02 10.74
N ALA A 99 28.14 -9.23 10.49
CA ALA A 99 28.01 -7.80 10.26
C ALA A 99 27.15 -7.50 9.02
N ARG A 100 27.35 -8.23 7.92
CA ARG A 100 26.52 -8.11 6.70
C ARG A 100 25.07 -8.53 6.92
N LYS A 101 24.86 -9.60 7.69
CA LYS A 101 23.52 -10.07 8.08
C LYS A 101 22.80 -9.01 8.90
N LYS A 102 23.46 -8.47 9.92
CA LYS A 102 22.92 -7.39 10.77
C LYS A 102 22.57 -6.14 9.95
N GLN A 103 23.46 -5.70 9.07
CA GLN A 103 23.18 -4.57 8.18
C GLN A 103 21.95 -4.82 7.30
N ARG A 104 21.77 -6.03 6.78
CA ARG A 104 20.59 -6.40 5.99
C ARG A 104 19.31 -6.37 6.82
N VAL A 105 19.34 -6.91 8.03
CA VAL A 105 18.20 -6.88 8.97
C VAL A 105 17.83 -5.43 9.31
N ASP A 106 18.80 -4.60 9.69
CA ASP A 106 18.59 -3.19 10.04
C ASP A 106 18.09 -2.34 8.86
N ALA A 107 18.46 -2.73 7.62
CA ALA A 107 17.97 -2.10 6.39
C ALA A 107 16.54 -2.52 6.02
N GLN A 108 16.08 -3.68 6.51
CA GLN A 108 14.71 -4.15 6.31
C GLN A 108 13.77 -3.72 7.42
N PHE A 109 14.26 -3.68 8.67
CA PHE A 109 13.52 -3.29 9.85
C PHE A 109 14.46 -2.63 10.86
N GLY A 110 14.30 -1.32 11.07
CA GLY A 110 15.20 -0.56 11.94
C GLY A 110 15.03 -0.92 13.42
N PRO A 111 16.10 -0.86 14.23
CA PRO A 111 16.02 -1.10 15.67
C PRO A 111 15.21 0.01 16.36
N LEU A 112 14.46 -0.32 17.40
CA LEU A 112 13.84 0.70 18.25
C LEU A 112 14.92 1.48 19.00
N LEU A 113 14.87 2.81 18.90
CA LEU A 113 15.94 3.67 19.42
C LEU A 113 15.65 4.24 20.80
N SER A 114 14.37 4.48 21.08
CA SER A 114 13.91 4.94 22.38
C SER A 114 12.53 4.35 22.69
N PRO A 115 12.26 3.96 23.94
CA PRO A 115 10.90 3.62 24.39
C PRO A 115 9.90 4.77 24.22
N SER A 116 10.38 6.03 24.09
CA SER A 116 9.52 7.18 23.79
C SER A 116 8.93 7.15 22.38
N HIS A 117 9.47 6.34 21.46
CA HIS A 117 9.02 6.21 20.07
C HIS A 117 7.90 5.18 19.90
N LEU A 118 7.09 5.02 20.94
CA LEU A 118 5.97 4.09 21.02
C LEU A 118 4.71 4.85 21.39
N TYR A 119 3.58 4.50 20.76
CA TYR A 119 2.27 5.09 21.02
C TYR A 119 1.17 4.06 20.76
N VAL A 120 0.10 4.02 21.54
CA VAL A 120 -1.00 3.07 21.34
C VAL A 120 -2.10 3.72 20.50
N SER A 121 -2.42 3.11 19.35
CA SER A 121 -3.53 3.57 18.51
C SER A 121 -4.86 3.09 19.07
N GLU A 122 -5.57 3.96 19.77
CA GLU A 122 -6.90 3.69 20.32
C GLU A 122 -7.79 4.95 20.29
N HIS A 123 -9.10 4.72 20.26
CA HIS A 123 -10.07 5.79 20.33
C HIS A 123 -10.51 6.07 21.77
N HIS A 124 -10.38 7.30 22.24
CA HIS A 124 -10.70 7.69 23.62
C HIS A 124 -12.18 8.06 23.85
N GLY A 125 -13.11 7.53 23.04
CA GLY A 125 -14.56 7.66 23.23
C GLY A 125 -15.20 9.03 22.96
N LYS A 126 -14.43 10.01 22.48
CA LYS A 126 -14.95 11.31 21.99
C LYS A 126 -15.56 11.12 20.59
N PRO A 127 -16.54 11.93 20.14
CA PRO A 127 -16.98 11.87 18.74
C PRO A 127 -15.79 11.96 17.77
N LEU A 128 -15.79 11.17 16.69
CA LEU A 128 -14.75 11.26 15.67
C LEU A 128 -14.89 12.62 14.97
N GLU A 129 -14.08 13.58 15.40
CA GLU A 129 -14.06 14.90 14.77
C GLU A 129 -13.55 14.77 13.34
N ALA A 130 -14.24 15.46 12.41
CA ALA A 130 -13.76 15.54 11.04
C ALA A 130 -12.35 16.17 11.04
N PRO A 131 -11.39 15.62 10.27
CA PRO A 131 -10.08 16.24 10.15
C PRO A 131 -10.21 17.70 9.73
N VAL A 132 -9.32 18.56 10.23
CA VAL A 132 -9.23 19.94 9.78
C VAL A 132 -8.75 19.95 8.32
N GLU A 133 -9.70 20.03 7.40
CA GLU A 133 -9.44 20.16 5.97
C GLU A 133 -9.15 21.62 5.64
N ASP A 134 -7.87 21.96 5.69
CA ASP A 134 -7.39 23.27 5.27
C ASP A 134 -7.44 23.38 3.74
N GLU A 135 -7.97 24.49 3.23
CA GLU A 135 -8.06 24.74 1.80
C GLU A 135 -6.89 25.61 1.34
N PRO A 136 -6.28 25.31 0.17
CA PRO A 136 -5.25 26.17 -0.37
C PRO A 136 -5.86 27.51 -0.80
N PRO A 137 -5.09 28.61 -0.80
CA PRO A 137 -5.56 29.88 -1.36
C PRO A 137 -6.12 29.70 -2.78
N TYR A 138 -7.24 30.38 -3.09
CA TYR A 138 -7.95 30.25 -4.38
C TYR A 138 -7.04 30.40 -5.61
N TYR A 139 -5.99 31.20 -5.49
CA TYR A 139 -4.95 31.32 -6.52
C TYR A 139 -4.36 29.98 -6.96
N PHE A 140 -4.05 29.07 -6.03
CA PHE A 140 -3.49 27.74 -6.34
C PHE A 140 -4.53 26.81 -6.98
N VAL A 141 -5.80 26.92 -6.56
CA VAL A 141 -6.89 26.15 -7.17
C VAL A 141 -7.11 26.60 -8.62
N LEU A 142 -7.22 27.90 -8.84
CA LEU A 142 -7.43 28.48 -10.17
C LEU A 142 -6.27 28.17 -11.11
N THR A 143 -5.04 28.39 -10.66
CA THR A 143 -3.84 28.09 -11.47
C THR A 143 -3.71 26.60 -11.76
N THR A 144 -4.12 25.71 -10.86
CA THR A 144 -4.16 24.26 -11.13
C THR A 144 -5.11 23.92 -12.29
N TYR A 145 -6.33 24.49 -12.30
CA TYR A 145 -7.25 24.32 -13.43
C TYR A 145 -6.69 24.89 -14.73
N ILE A 146 -6.12 26.10 -14.70
CA ILE A 146 -5.49 26.72 -15.87
C ILE A 146 -4.38 25.81 -16.42
N SER A 147 -3.56 25.22 -15.55
CA SER A 147 -2.48 24.32 -15.97
C SER A 147 -3.00 23.04 -16.61
N TYR A 148 -4.08 22.45 -16.10
CA TYR A 148 -4.74 21.34 -16.79
C TYR A 148 -5.33 21.76 -18.13
N LEU A 149 -5.97 22.94 -18.22
CA LEU A 149 -6.52 23.46 -19.48
C LEU A 149 -5.42 23.67 -20.53
N ILE A 150 -4.27 24.24 -20.13
CA ILE A 150 -3.10 24.40 -20.99
C ILE A 150 -2.62 23.03 -21.47
N LEU A 151 -2.43 22.06 -20.57
CA LEU A 151 -1.99 20.71 -20.92
C LEU A 151 -2.97 20.01 -21.87
N ILE A 152 -4.26 20.15 -21.63
CA ILE A 152 -5.33 19.58 -22.45
C ILE A 152 -5.31 20.22 -23.85
N PHE A 153 -5.27 21.55 -23.93
CA PHE A 153 -5.19 22.29 -25.19
C PHE A 153 -3.98 21.88 -26.02
N PHE A 154 -2.78 21.94 -25.45
CA PHE A 154 -1.55 21.55 -26.15
C PHE A 154 -1.54 20.07 -26.52
N GLY A 155 -2.10 19.20 -25.66
CA GLY A 155 -2.23 17.78 -25.94
C GLY A 155 -3.13 17.50 -27.15
N HIS A 156 -4.28 18.16 -27.23
CA HIS A 156 -5.20 18.03 -28.37
C HIS A 156 -4.65 18.67 -29.64
N ALA A 157 -4.02 19.84 -29.55
CA ALA A 157 -3.33 20.46 -30.69
C ALA A 157 -2.26 19.50 -31.25
N ARG A 158 -1.45 18.89 -30.37
CA ARG A 158 -0.44 17.90 -30.78
C ARG A 158 -1.07 16.64 -31.39
N ASP A 159 -2.18 16.14 -30.86
CA ASP A 159 -2.93 15.02 -31.46
C ASP A 159 -3.47 15.38 -32.85
N PHE A 160 -4.01 16.59 -33.02
CA PHE A 160 -4.54 17.07 -34.29
C PHE A 160 -3.46 17.14 -35.38
N PHE A 161 -2.37 17.85 -35.11
CA PHE A 161 -1.24 17.94 -36.06
C PHE A 161 -0.55 16.59 -36.23
N GLY A 162 -0.40 15.81 -35.15
CA GLY A 162 0.24 14.51 -35.18
C GLY A 162 -0.52 13.48 -36.01
N LYS A 163 -1.84 13.48 -35.96
CA LYS A 163 -2.67 12.65 -36.84
C LYS A 163 -2.52 13.07 -38.29
N ARG A 164 -2.42 14.36 -38.60
CA ARG A 164 -2.43 14.83 -40.00
C ARG A 164 -1.06 14.80 -40.66
N PHE A 165 -0.01 15.11 -39.91
CA PHE A 165 1.35 15.32 -40.42
C PHE A 165 2.41 14.47 -39.71
N GLY A 166 2.07 13.81 -38.60
CA GLY A 166 3.02 13.02 -37.82
C GLY A 166 3.26 11.61 -38.37
N ASN A 167 4.15 10.88 -37.70
CA ASN A 167 4.48 9.51 -38.05
C ASN A 167 3.24 8.59 -37.90
N LYS A 168 2.82 7.97 -39.01
CA LYS A 168 1.62 7.12 -39.10
C LYS A 168 1.60 6.02 -38.04
N LYS A 169 2.74 5.38 -37.74
CA LYS A 169 2.84 4.30 -36.75
C LYS A 169 2.40 4.73 -35.34
N HIS A 170 2.61 6.00 -34.96
CA HIS A 170 2.25 6.48 -33.62
C HIS A 170 0.76 6.78 -33.44
N TYR A 171 0.02 7.00 -34.54
CA TYR A 171 -1.39 7.39 -34.51
C TYR A 171 -2.29 6.36 -35.19
N GLU A 172 -1.74 5.19 -35.54
CA GLU A 172 -2.45 4.12 -36.22
C GLU A 172 -3.63 3.62 -35.38
N THR A 173 -3.37 3.38 -34.09
CA THR A 173 -4.36 2.87 -33.12
C THR A 173 -5.47 3.87 -32.78
N LEU A 174 -5.32 5.13 -33.18
CA LEU A 174 -6.26 6.23 -32.92
C LEU A 174 -7.09 6.59 -34.16
N LYS A 175 -6.96 5.82 -35.24
CA LYS A 175 -7.69 6.05 -36.48
C LYS A 175 -8.37 4.77 -36.91
N ALA A 176 -9.55 4.91 -37.49
CA ALA A 176 -10.15 3.83 -38.25
C ALA A 176 -9.24 3.49 -39.44
N GLN A 177 -8.93 2.22 -39.63
CA GLN A 177 -8.11 1.71 -40.73
C GLN A 177 -8.65 0.39 -41.23
N ASN A 178 -8.61 0.18 -42.55
CA ASN A 178 -9.03 -1.07 -43.19
C ASN A 178 -10.44 -1.55 -42.79
N GLY A 179 -11.37 -0.61 -42.57
CA GLY A 179 -12.75 -0.91 -42.14
C GLY A 179 -12.91 -1.22 -40.65
N TYR A 180 -11.84 -1.22 -39.86
CA TYR A 180 -11.88 -1.41 -38.41
C TYR A 180 -11.97 -0.07 -37.67
N ALA A 181 -12.70 -0.07 -36.57
CA ALA A 181 -12.71 1.02 -35.60
C ALA A 181 -11.31 1.22 -34.99
N PRO A 182 -10.96 2.43 -34.51
CA PRO A 182 -9.72 2.63 -33.78
C PRO A 182 -9.66 1.72 -32.55
N LEU A 183 -8.47 1.19 -32.26
CA LEU A 183 -8.25 0.34 -31.09
C LEU A 183 -8.36 1.11 -29.78
N ASN A 184 -8.06 2.40 -29.80
CA ASN A 184 -8.15 3.28 -28.64
C ASN A 184 -9.08 4.45 -28.93
N ASP A 185 -9.96 4.74 -27.98
CA ASP A 185 -10.71 5.99 -28.01
C ASP A 185 -9.79 7.20 -27.77
N ASP A 186 -10.04 8.26 -28.51
CA ASP A 186 -9.20 9.46 -28.47
C ASP A 186 -9.28 10.18 -27.13
N PHE A 187 -10.46 10.23 -26.52
CA PHE A 187 -10.72 10.93 -25.29
C PHE A 187 -10.28 10.09 -24.08
N ASP A 188 -10.70 8.83 -24.02
CA ASP A 188 -10.41 7.95 -22.88
C ASP A 188 -8.91 7.72 -22.70
N ASN A 189 -8.18 7.60 -23.82
CA ASN A 189 -6.75 7.32 -23.80
C ASN A 189 -5.89 8.60 -23.79
N PHE A 190 -6.50 9.80 -23.86
CA PHE A 190 -5.79 11.09 -23.84
C PHE A 190 -4.85 11.22 -22.63
N TYR A 191 -5.36 10.94 -21.43
CA TYR A 191 -4.59 11.03 -20.20
C TYR A 191 -3.32 10.17 -20.25
N VAL A 192 -3.45 8.92 -20.69
CA VAL A 192 -2.33 7.98 -20.76
C VAL A 192 -1.26 8.51 -21.74
N ARG A 193 -1.66 8.97 -22.93
CA ARG A 193 -0.73 9.42 -23.98
C ARG A 193 -0.06 10.75 -23.68
N ARG A 194 -0.79 11.70 -23.10
CA ARG A 194 -0.36 13.11 -23.01
C ARG A 194 0.10 13.52 -21.62
N LEU A 195 -0.43 12.88 -20.57
CA LEU A 195 -0.06 13.18 -19.20
C LEU A 195 0.77 12.04 -18.61
N LYS A 196 0.19 10.85 -18.40
CA LYS A 196 0.86 9.74 -17.69
C LYS A 196 2.21 9.38 -18.31
N MET A 197 2.26 9.16 -19.62
CA MET A 197 3.50 8.77 -20.32
C MET A 197 4.62 9.78 -20.09
N ARG A 198 4.33 11.08 -19.92
CA ARG A 198 5.38 12.10 -19.71
C ARG A 198 6.06 12.02 -18.36
N ILE A 199 5.40 11.42 -17.38
CA ILE A 199 5.87 11.32 -16.00
C ILE A 199 5.93 9.85 -15.55
N ASP A 200 5.97 8.91 -16.50
CA ASP A 200 5.92 7.46 -16.23
C ASP A 200 7.14 6.96 -15.43
N ASP A 201 8.22 7.73 -15.47
CA ASP A 201 9.42 7.49 -14.69
C ASP A 201 9.17 7.61 -13.19
N CYS A 202 8.08 8.27 -12.78
CA CYS A 202 7.63 8.43 -11.40
C CYS A 202 6.72 7.29 -10.92
N PHE A 203 6.06 6.52 -11.81
CA PHE A 203 5.00 5.56 -11.42
C PHE A 203 5.44 4.09 -11.40
N ALA A 204 6.46 3.73 -12.18
CA ALA A 204 6.79 2.32 -12.43
C ALA A 204 8.27 2.00 -12.22
N ARG A 205 8.91 2.58 -11.19
CA ARG A 205 10.33 2.35 -10.91
C ARG A 205 10.54 0.87 -10.55
N PRO A 206 11.38 0.13 -11.30
CA PRO A 206 11.67 -1.25 -10.99
C PRO A 206 12.51 -1.35 -9.72
N THR A 207 12.25 -2.35 -8.90
CA THR A 207 12.89 -2.56 -7.60
C THR A 207 13.47 -3.96 -7.51
N THR A 208 14.42 -4.16 -6.62
CA THR A 208 14.98 -5.48 -6.27
C THR A 208 15.10 -5.62 -4.76
N GLY A 209 15.14 -6.86 -4.27
CA GLY A 209 15.19 -7.17 -2.84
C GLY A 209 13.87 -6.92 -2.12
N VAL A 210 13.98 -6.74 -0.79
CA VAL A 210 12.84 -6.61 0.12
C VAL A 210 12.42 -5.13 0.23
N PRO A 211 11.12 -4.80 0.10
CA PRO A 211 10.62 -3.44 0.33
C PRO A 211 10.43 -3.17 1.84
N GLY A 212 11.53 -3.14 2.58
CA GLY A 212 11.59 -2.89 4.04
C GLY A 212 11.71 -1.39 4.36
N ARG A 213 12.47 -1.05 5.41
CA ARG A 213 12.86 0.33 5.75
C ARG A 213 13.52 1.05 4.57
N PHE A 214 14.39 0.35 3.85
CA PHE A 214 14.95 0.81 2.58
C PHE A 214 14.43 -0.04 1.40
N ILE A 215 14.43 0.56 0.21
CA ILE A 215 14.12 -0.12 -1.04
C ILE A 215 15.18 0.20 -2.10
N THR A 216 15.60 -0.82 -2.82
CA THR A 216 16.62 -0.73 -3.87
C THR A 216 15.96 -0.61 -5.24
N LEU A 217 16.19 0.53 -5.89
CA LEU A 217 15.73 0.81 -7.23
C LEU A 217 16.73 0.24 -8.25
N ILE A 218 16.21 -0.31 -9.35
CA ILE A 218 16.99 -0.65 -10.54
C ILE A 218 16.99 0.58 -11.44
N ASP A 219 18.16 1.18 -11.60
CA ASP A 219 18.28 2.45 -12.28
C ASP A 219 18.04 2.29 -13.79
N ARG A 220 17.15 3.14 -14.32
CA ARG A 220 16.77 3.15 -15.74
C ARG A 220 16.83 4.56 -16.30
N LYS A 221 17.12 4.65 -17.59
CA LYS A 221 17.09 5.91 -18.35
C LYS A 221 16.16 5.79 -19.55
N SER A 222 15.60 6.92 -19.96
CA SER A 222 14.80 7.04 -21.17
C SER A 222 15.34 8.20 -22.01
N ASP A 223 15.56 7.93 -23.29
CA ASP A 223 16.04 8.91 -24.27
C ASP A 223 14.90 9.37 -25.22
N ASP A 224 13.67 8.88 -25.00
CA ASP A 224 12.52 9.03 -25.90
C ASP A 224 11.26 9.54 -25.19
N PHE A 225 11.48 10.34 -24.14
CA PHE A 225 10.45 10.91 -23.28
C PHE A 225 9.56 9.85 -22.62
N ASN A 226 10.18 8.90 -21.92
CA ASN A 226 9.51 7.88 -21.10
C ASN A 226 8.65 6.90 -21.90
N ARG A 227 8.90 6.73 -23.20
CA ARG A 227 8.23 5.71 -24.01
C ARG A 227 8.89 4.35 -23.85
N THR A 228 10.22 4.34 -23.80
CA THR A 228 11.01 3.16 -23.52
C THR A 228 12.05 3.46 -22.44
N TYR A 229 12.44 2.42 -21.71
CA TYR A 229 13.46 2.48 -20.68
C TYR A 229 14.56 1.48 -20.97
N LYS A 230 15.80 1.90 -20.72
CA LYS A 230 16.98 1.04 -20.72
C LYS A 230 17.53 0.98 -19.31
N PHE A 231 17.80 -0.23 -18.82
CA PHE A 231 18.51 -0.41 -17.57
C PHE A 231 19.95 0.11 -17.71
N THR A 232 20.42 0.81 -16.68
CA THR A 232 21.78 1.34 -16.63
C THR A 232 22.78 0.34 -16.07
N GLY A 233 22.29 -0.71 -15.39
CA GLY A 233 23.11 -1.67 -14.66
C GLY A 233 23.49 -1.24 -13.24
N THR A 234 23.09 -0.03 -12.81
CA THR A 234 23.31 0.46 -11.45
C THR A 234 22.06 0.31 -10.58
N PHE A 235 22.27 0.39 -9.27
CA PHE A 235 21.22 0.30 -8.27
C PHE A 235 21.31 1.49 -7.33
N THR A 236 20.16 1.99 -6.90
CA THR A 236 20.05 3.09 -5.95
C THR A 236 19.19 2.67 -4.77
N GLU A 237 19.81 2.56 -3.60
CA GLU A 237 19.08 2.38 -2.34
C GLU A 237 18.45 3.70 -1.89
N THR A 238 17.20 3.62 -1.43
CA THR A 238 16.40 4.77 -1.01
C THR A 238 15.57 4.46 0.22
N LEU A 239 15.32 5.46 1.06
CA LEU A 239 14.35 5.36 2.15
C LEU A 239 12.96 5.07 1.56
N ASN A 240 12.30 4.03 2.04
CA ASN A 240 11.06 3.55 1.46
C ASN A 240 9.82 4.19 2.09
N MET A 241 9.22 5.17 1.42
CA MET A 241 7.93 5.75 1.82
C MET A 241 6.77 5.31 0.92
N SER A 242 6.94 4.20 0.23
CA SER A 242 6.13 3.83 -0.95
C SER A 242 5.42 2.48 -0.86
N SER A 243 5.86 1.57 0.01
CA SER A 243 5.24 0.26 0.19
C SER A 243 4.19 0.26 1.28
N TYR A 244 3.22 -0.65 1.19
CA TYR A 244 2.22 -0.88 2.23
C TYR A 244 2.69 -1.88 3.29
N ASN A 245 4.01 -2.06 3.48
CA ASN A 245 4.59 -2.97 4.45
C ASN A 245 4.50 -2.38 5.87
N TYR A 246 3.28 -2.17 6.35
CA TYR A 246 2.96 -1.40 7.56
C TYR A 246 3.63 -1.97 8.81
N LEU A 247 3.48 -3.28 9.07
CA LEU A 247 4.13 -3.92 10.21
C LEU A 247 5.54 -4.43 9.91
N GLY A 248 6.07 -4.20 8.71
CA GLY A 248 7.44 -4.57 8.38
C GLY A 248 7.68 -6.08 8.34
N PHE A 249 6.66 -6.90 8.03
CA PHE A 249 6.78 -8.36 7.97
C PHE A 249 7.32 -8.88 6.62
N ALA A 250 7.34 -8.05 5.58
CA ALA A 250 8.12 -8.40 4.38
C ALA A 250 9.61 -8.24 4.71
N GLN A 251 10.26 -9.35 5.04
CA GLN A 251 11.66 -9.49 5.43
C GLN A 251 12.23 -10.74 4.76
N SER A 252 13.53 -10.74 4.45
CA SER A 252 14.22 -11.92 3.91
C SER A 252 14.80 -12.82 5.01
N GLU A 253 14.69 -12.40 6.27
CA GLU A 253 15.21 -13.08 7.44
C GLU A 253 14.24 -12.91 8.62
N GLY A 254 14.30 -13.84 9.57
CA GLY A 254 13.48 -13.81 10.78
C GLY A 254 12.36 -14.85 10.76
N PRO A 255 11.56 -14.93 11.84
CA PRO A 255 10.69 -16.07 12.11
C PRO A 255 9.69 -16.37 10.99
N CYS A 256 9.17 -15.34 10.29
CA CYS A 256 8.30 -15.55 9.14
C CYS A 256 9.03 -16.21 7.96
N ALA A 257 10.22 -15.71 7.61
CA ALA A 257 11.00 -16.25 6.48
C ALA A 257 11.41 -17.70 6.73
N ASP A 258 11.86 -18.00 7.95
CA ASP A 258 12.28 -19.34 8.38
C ASP A 258 11.09 -20.32 8.31
N ALA A 259 9.93 -19.95 8.87
CA ALA A 259 8.72 -20.77 8.81
C ALA A 259 8.25 -21.03 7.38
N VAL A 260 8.36 -20.02 6.50
CA VAL A 260 8.01 -20.16 5.08
C VAL A 260 8.96 -21.13 4.36
N GLU A 261 10.26 -21.08 4.63
CA GLU A 261 11.22 -22.04 4.05
C GLU A 261 10.87 -23.49 4.42
N GLU A 262 10.60 -23.74 5.70
CA GLU A 262 10.18 -25.05 6.18
C GLU A 262 8.85 -25.50 5.57
N CYS A 263 7.89 -24.59 5.46
CA CYS A 263 6.60 -24.85 4.83
C CYS A 263 6.75 -25.29 3.38
N VAL A 264 7.62 -24.64 2.60
CA VAL A 264 7.85 -25.01 1.19
C VAL A 264 8.41 -26.43 1.08
N ARG A 265 9.30 -26.84 2.00
CA ARG A 265 9.83 -28.21 2.03
C ARG A 265 8.75 -29.25 2.36
N LYS A 266 7.77 -28.89 3.21
CA LYS A 266 6.68 -29.78 3.64
C LYS A 266 5.51 -29.85 2.65
N TYR A 267 5.03 -28.71 2.16
CA TYR A 267 3.79 -28.59 1.37
C TYR A 267 4.03 -28.34 -0.12
N GLY A 268 5.27 -28.06 -0.54
CA GLY A 268 5.56 -27.62 -1.90
C GLY A 268 5.12 -26.17 -2.17
N LEU A 269 5.07 -25.80 -3.44
CA LEU A 269 4.84 -24.40 -3.86
C LEU A 269 3.37 -24.08 -4.17
N THR A 270 2.59 -25.03 -4.64
CA THR A 270 1.21 -24.81 -5.09
C THR A 270 0.42 -26.11 -5.13
N SER A 271 -0.89 -26.01 -4.91
CA SER A 271 -1.82 -27.13 -5.05
C SER A 271 -2.30 -27.37 -6.48
N CYS A 272 -1.99 -26.45 -7.42
CA CYS A 272 -2.40 -26.52 -8.84
C CYS A 272 -3.91 -26.77 -9.06
N SER A 273 -4.77 -26.34 -8.12
CA SER A 273 -6.20 -26.66 -8.12
C SER A 273 -7.01 -25.62 -7.33
N PRO A 274 -8.28 -25.37 -7.69
CA PRO A 274 -9.18 -24.55 -6.89
C PRO A 274 -9.50 -25.15 -5.51
N ARG A 275 -9.98 -24.29 -4.61
CA ARG A 275 -10.38 -24.70 -3.25
C ARG A 275 -11.55 -25.68 -3.24
N SER A 276 -12.42 -25.65 -4.25
CA SER A 276 -13.57 -26.55 -4.37
C SER A 276 -13.21 -28.00 -4.72
N ASP A 277 -12.02 -28.22 -5.27
CA ASP A 277 -11.59 -29.53 -5.76
C ASP A 277 -10.50 -30.07 -4.84
N THR A 278 -9.25 -30.19 -5.32
CA THR A 278 -8.11 -30.72 -4.56
C THR A 278 -7.24 -29.63 -3.91
N GLY A 279 -7.63 -28.36 -4.01
CA GLY A 279 -6.82 -27.22 -3.56
C GLY A 279 -6.95 -26.83 -2.09
N THR A 280 -7.83 -27.48 -1.31
CA THR A 280 -7.96 -27.20 0.13
C THR A 280 -6.99 -28.04 0.95
N SER A 281 -6.00 -27.37 1.57
CA SER A 281 -5.06 -27.97 2.53
C SER A 281 -5.48 -27.77 3.99
N ASP A 282 -4.91 -28.58 4.88
CA ASP A 282 -4.94 -28.39 6.34
C ASP A 282 -4.42 -27.00 6.74
N LEU A 283 -3.31 -26.55 6.14
CA LEU A 283 -2.72 -25.23 6.36
C LEU A 283 -3.70 -24.10 5.99
N ALA A 284 -4.44 -24.24 4.88
CA ALA A 284 -5.43 -23.23 4.49
C ALA A 284 -6.57 -23.12 5.52
N LEU A 285 -7.01 -24.26 6.07
CA LEU A 285 -8.05 -24.29 7.11
C LEU A 285 -7.54 -23.75 8.45
N GLU A 286 -6.28 -23.99 8.78
CA GLU A 286 -5.62 -23.43 9.97
C GLU A 286 -5.56 -21.91 9.89
N VAL A 287 -5.04 -21.35 8.79
CA VAL A 287 -4.98 -19.90 8.57
C VAL A 287 -6.37 -19.26 8.60
N GLU A 288 -7.38 -19.91 8.02
CA GLU A 288 -8.77 -19.42 8.09
C GLU A 288 -9.28 -19.32 9.54
N ARG A 289 -8.93 -20.28 10.40
CA ARG A 289 -9.29 -20.23 11.83
C ARG A 289 -8.52 -19.14 12.57
N GLU A 290 -7.23 -19.00 12.31
CA GLU A 290 -6.39 -17.95 12.93
C GLU A 290 -6.89 -16.55 12.56
N ILE A 291 -7.22 -16.32 11.29
CA ILE A 291 -7.81 -15.05 10.85
C ILE A 291 -9.14 -14.81 11.55
N ALA A 292 -10.03 -15.81 11.58
CA ALA A 292 -11.34 -15.68 12.22
C ALA A 292 -11.20 -15.32 13.71
N GLN A 293 -10.30 -16.00 14.44
CA GLN A 293 -9.99 -15.71 15.83
C GLN A 293 -9.38 -14.31 16.01
N PHE A 294 -8.47 -13.91 15.11
CA PHE A 294 -7.82 -12.60 15.15
C PHE A 294 -8.84 -11.46 15.01
N VAL A 295 -9.75 -11.55 14.04
CA VAL A 295 -10.76 -10.50 13.81
C VAL A 295 -12.00 -10.62 14.68
N GLY A 296 -12.09 -11.66 15.52
CA GLY A 296 -13.24 -11.89 16.40
C GLY A 296 -14.51 -12.33 15.65
N LYS A 297 -14.38 -13.17 14.62
CA LYS A 297 -15.51 -13.72 13.85
C LYS A 297 -15.60 -15.25 13.96
N PRO A 298 -16.80 -15.84 13.83
CA PRO A 298 -16.96 -17.29 13.92
C PRO A 298 -16.24 -18.08 12.80
N ALA A 299 -16.12 -17.49 11.61
CA ALA A 299 -15.45 -18.13 10.48
C ALA A 299 -14.82 -17.10 9.54
N ALA A 300 -13.80 -17.52 8.79
CA ALA A 300 -13.22 -16.78 7.69
C ALA A 300 -12.91 -17.69 6.50
N MET A 301 -12.68 -17.07 5.35
CA MET A 301 -12.14 -17.71 4.16
C MET A 301 -11.06 -16.83 3.52
N VAL A 302 -10.04 -17.47 2.95
CA VAL A 302 -8.90 -16.78 2.33
C VAL A 302 -8.97 -16.86 0.80
N PHE A 303 -8.53 -15.79 0.14
CA PHE A 303 -8.44 -15.64 -1.32
C PHE A 303 -6.99 -15.42 -1.73
N SER A 304 -6.61 -15.87 -2.93
CA SER A 304 -5.26 -15.71 -3.49
C SER A 304 -4.91 -14.25 -3.82
N MET A 305 -5.91 -13.41 -4.13
CA MET A 305 -5.73 -12.03 -4.55
C MET A 305 -6.63 -11.06 -3.77
N GLY A 306 -6.04 -10.00 -3.21
CA GLY A 306 -6.77 -8.99 -2.43
C GLY A 306 -7.86 -8.25 -3.22
N PHE A 307 -7.60 -7.88 -4.48
CA PHE A 307 -8.60 -7.22 -5.34
C PHE A 307 -9.82 -8.13 -5.59
N VAL A 308 -9.58 -9.41 -5.90
CA VAL A 308 -10.63 -10.41 -6.16
C VAL A 308 -11.44 -10.72 -4.89
N THR A 309 -10.86 -10.56 -3.70
CA THR A 309 -11.57 -10.72 -2.42
C THR A 309 -12.84 -9.87 -2.40
N ASN A 310 -12.73 -8.59 -2.77
CA ASN A 310 -13.88 -7.71 -2.97
C ASN A 310 -14.68 -8.10 -4.23
N ALA A 311 -14.03 -8.09 -5.40
CA ALA A 311 -14.71 -8.19 -6.68
C ALA A 311 -15.52 -9.49 -6.86
N GLY A 312 -15.06 -10.60 -6.26
CA GLY A 312 -15.73 -11.90 -6.27
C GLY A 312 -16.74 -12.10 -5.14
N SER A 313 -16.62 -11.38 -4.01
CA SER A 313 -17.55 -11.54 -2.87
C SER A 313 -18.89 -10.86 -3.08
N PHE A 314 -18.91 -9.63 -3.63
CA PHE A 314 -20.18 -8.91 -3.84
C PHE A 314 -21.20 -9.70 -4.68
N PRO A 315 -20.84 -10.31 -5.83
CA PRO A 315 -21.76 -11.12 -6.61
C PRO A 315 -22.30 -12.37 -5.90
N ALA A 316 -21.57 -12.88 -4.90
CA ALA A 316 -22.01 -14.01 -4.09
C ALA A 316 -22.90 -13.60 -2.89
N LEU A 317 -22.78 -12.35 -2.42
CA LEU A 317 -23.52 -11.82 -1.26
C LEU A 317 -24.88 -11.21 -1.63
N VAL A 318 -24.90 -10.45 -2.73
CA VAL A 318 -26.04 -9.65 -3.17
C VAL A 318 -26.34 -9.89 -4.65
N SER A 319 -27.59 -9.67 -5.04
CA SER A 319 -28.09 -9.95 -6.40
C SER A 319 -29.20 -8.98 -6.79
N LYS A 320 -29.79 -9.17 -7.98
CA LYS A 320 -30.95 -8.41 -8.45
C LYS A 320 -32.07 -8.34 -7.39
N GLY A 321 -32.51 -7.11 -7.10
CA GLY A 321 -33.48 -6.80 -6.06
C GLY A 321 -32.87 -6.46 -4.69
N CYS A 322 -31.54 -6.44 -4.58
CA CYS A 322 -30.81 -5.87 -3.45
C CYS A 322 -30.37 -4.43 -3.74
N LEU A 323 -30.08 -3.67 -2.68
CA LEU A 323 -29.49 -2.34 -2.74
C LEU A 323 -28.11 -2.37 -2.09
N ILE A 324 -27.12 -1.75 -2.75
CA ILE A 324 -25.82 -1.42 -2.20
C ILE A 324 -25.76 0.10 -2.02
N LEU A 325 -25.55 0.55 -0.79
CA LEU A 325 -25.17 1.92 -0.47
C LEU A 325 -23.65 1.94 -0.30
N SER A 326 -22.96 2.55 -1.25
CA SER A 326 -21.49 2.62 -1.29
C SER A 326 -21.02 4.00 -0.91
N ASP A 327 -20.01 4.11 -0.05
CA ASP A 327 -19.28 5.37 0.12
C ASP A 327 -18.73 5.81 -1.24
N GLU A 328 -18.74 7.11 -1.51
CA GLU A 328 -18.30 7.66 -2.79
C GLU A 328 -16.82 7.44 -3.06
N LEU A 329 -15.97 7.30 -2.04
CA LEU A 329 -14.53 7.08 -2.18
C LEU A 329 -14.13 5.60 -2.12
N ASN A 330 -15.09 4.68 -2.00
CA ASN A 330 -14.82 3.24 -1.97
C ASN A 330 -13.94 2.78 -3.14
N HIS A 331 -13.03 1.87 -2.82
CA HIS A 331 -12.01 1.34 -3.68
C HIS A 331 -12.59 0.71 -4.96
N ALA A 332 -11.79 0.73 -6.03
CA ALA A 332 -12.20 0.23 -7.35
C ALA A 332 -12.70 -1.23 -7.30
N SER A 333 -12.13 -2.07 -6.42
CA SER A 333 -12.57 -3.46 -6.25
C SER A 333 -13.99 -3.58 -5.69
N ILE A 334 -14.38 -2.72 -4.74
CA ILE A 334 -15.76 -2.65 -4.23
C ILE A 334 -16.69 -2.20 -5.35
N ARG A 335 -16.33 -1.13 -6.07
CA ARG A 335 -17.13 -0.61 -7.18
C ARG A 335 -17.34 -1.65 -8.29
N ILE A 336 -16.28 -2.38 -8.65
CA ILE A 336 -16.34 -3.43 -9.67
C ILE A 336 -17.17 -4.63 -9.17
N GLY A 337 -16.91 -5.11 -7.95
CA GLY A 337 -17.70 -6.20 -7.35
C GLY A 337 -19.19 -5.86 -7.24
N ALA A 338 -19.51 -4.64 -6.76
CA ALA A 338 -20.88 -4.15 -6.66
C ALA A 338 -21.57 -4.15 -8.03
N ARG A 339 -20.89 -3.69 -9.10
CA ARG A 339 -21.42 -3.73 -10.47
C ARG A 339 -21.65 -5.16 -10.97
N LEU A 340 -20.71 -6.08 -10.70
CA LEU A 340 -20.83 -7.49 -11.10
C LEU A 340 -22.01 -8.20 -10.41
N SER A 341 -22.44 -7.74 -9.24
CA SER A 341 -23.58 -8.35 -8.51
C SER A 341 -24.95 -8.14 -9.17
N GLY A 342 -25.09 -7.13 -10.04
CA GLY A 342 -26.38 -6.73 -10.60
C GLY A 342 -27.38 -6.14 -9.60
N ALA A 343 -26.95 -5.83 -8.38
CA ALA A 343 -27.73 -5.07 -7.41
C ALA A 343 -27.88 -3.60 -7.84
N VAL A 344 -28.87 -2.91 -7.28
CA VAL A 344 -28.96 -1.44 -7.44
C VAL A 344 -27.88 -0.81 -6.58
N ILE A 345 -27.11 0.11 -7.15
CA ILE A 345 -26.02 0.80 -6.44
C ILE A 345 -26.39 2.28 -6.31
N ARG A 346 -26.29 2.82 -5.11
CA ARG A 346 -26.40 4.26 -4.84
C ARG A 346 -25.18 4.68 -4.03
N SER A 347 -24.57 5.81 -4.35
CA SER A 347 -23.51 6.38 -3.54
C SER A 347 -24.07 7.33 -2.49
N PHE A 348 -23.37 7.45 -1.36
CA PHE A 348 -23.55 8.52 -0.37
C PHE A 348 -22.22 9.28 -0.20
N LYS A 349 -22.31 10.54 0.23
CA LYS A 349 -21.13 11.39 0.44
C LYS A 349 -20.15 10.76 1.42
N HIS A 350 -18.86 10.96 1.17
CA HIS A 350 -17.78 10.34 1.93
C HIS A 350 -17.95 10.57 3.43
N ASN A 351 -17.97 9.47 4.19
CA ASN A 351 -18.09 9.46 5.65
C ASN A 351 -19.24 10.32 6.22
N SER A 352 -20.28 10.60 5.44
CA SER A 352 -21.37 11.50 5.84
C SER A 352 -22.58 10.71 6.35
N MET A 353 -22.73 10.64 7.69
CA MET A 353 -23.85 9.92 8.31
C MET A 353 -25.21 10.53 7.99
N SER A 354 -25.28 11.86 7.83
CA SER A 354 -26.51 12.57 7.44
C SER A 354 -26.95 12.22 6.02
N ASP A 355 -26.01 12.14 5.07
CA ASP A 355 -26.33 11.74 3.69
C ASP A 355 -26.70 10.26 3.61
N LEU A 356 -25.97 9.39 4.34
CA LEU A 356 -26.30 7.97 4.44
C LEU A 356 -27.71 7.74 5.00
N GLU A 357 -28.07 8.40 6.11
CA GLU A 357 -29.39 8.31 6.70
C GLU A 357 -30.49 8.77 5.72
N ARG A 358 -30.27 9.88 5.01
CA ARG A 358 -31.20 10.38 3.99
C ARG A 358 -31.40 9.35 2.88
N LYS A 359 -30.33 8.77 2.35
CA LYS A 359 -30.38 7.73 1.30
C LYS A 359 -31.08 6.46 1.77
N LEU A 360 -30.86 6.06 3.03
CA LEU A 360 -31.55 4.92 3.66
C LEU A 360 -33.06 5.17 3.73
N ARG A 361 -33.49 6.33 4.25
CA ARG A 361 -34.92 6.71 4.33
C ARG A 361 -35.58 6.70 2.95
N GLU A 362 -34.96 7.36 1.98
CA GLU A 362 -35.46 7.41 0.60
C GLU A 362 -35.57 6.00 -0.01
N ALA A 363 -34.54 5.17 0.15
CA ALA A 363 -34.51 3.83 -0.40
C ALA A 363 -35.55 2.90 0.24
N ILE A 364 -35.72 2.96 1.56
CA ILE A 364 -36.69 2.13 2.28
C ILE A 364 -38.12 2.55 1.91
N ALA A 365 -38.41 3.86 1.85
CA ALA A 365 -39.73 4.38 1.51
C ALA A 365 -40.13 4.08 0.05
N GLN A 366 -39.19 4.18 -0.90
CA GLN A 366 -39.48 3.99 -2.33
C GLN A 366 -39.44 2.52 -2.77
N GLY A 367 -38.71 1.66 -2.05
CA GLY A 367 -38.46 0.28 -2.46
C GLY A 367 -37.61 0.17 -3.74
N GLN A 368 -37.70 -0.99 -4.38
CA GLN A 368 -36.98 -1.31 -5.62
C GLN A 368 -37.44 -0.43 -6.79
N PRO A 369 -36.53 0.05 -7.65
CA PRO A 369 -36.89 0.83 -8.84
C PRO A 369 -37.94 0.14 -9.70
N ARG A 370 -38.88 0.92 -10.24
CA ARG A 370 -40.02 0.51 -11.10
C ARG A 370 -41.08 -0.35 -10.42
N THR A 371 -40.71 -1.25 -9.52
CA THR A 371 -41.65 -2.19 -8.89
C THR A 371 -42.15 -1.73 -7.53
N HIS A 372 -41.45 -0.80 -6.88
CA HIS A 372 -41.70 -0.33 -5.51
C HIS A 372 -41.79 -1.44 -4.45
N ARG A 373 -41.31 -2.65 -4.79
CA ARG A 373 -41.27 -3.78 -3.85
C ARG A 373 -40.19 -3.55 -2.78
N PRO A 374 -40.36 -4.07 -1.57
CA PRO A 374 -39.31 -4.03 -0.56
C PRO A 374 -37.99 -4.64 -1.07
N TRP A 375 -36.85 -4.12 -0.63
CA TRP A 375 -35.53 -4.65 -0.95
C TRP A 375 -35.34 -6.05 -0.35
N LYS A 376 -34.71 -6.96 -1.11
CA LYS A 376 -34.34 -8.28 -0.55
C LYS A 376 -33.27 -8.14 0.54
N LYS A 377 -32.29 -7.26 0.29
CA LYS A 377 -31.21 -6.90 1.21
C LYS A 377 -30.81 -5.45 0.94
N ILE A 378 -30.46 -4.72 1.98
CA ILE A 378 -29.76 -3.44 1.90
C ILE A 378 -28.37 -3.67 2.51
N LEU A 379 -27.32 -3.47 1.72
CA LEU A 379 -25.93 -3.60 2.13
C LEU A 379 -25.27 -2.22 2.09
N VAL A 380 -24.72 -1.77 3.21
CA VAL A 380 -23.87 -0.58 3.29
C VAL A 380 -22.41 -1.04 3.22
N ALA A 381 -21.65 -0.51 2.27
CA ALA A 381 -20.24 -0.85 2.07
C ALA A 381 -19.36 0.39 2.32
N VAL A 382 -18.37 0.24 3.20
CA VAL A 382 -17.42 1.28 3.62
C VAL A 382 -16.01 0.70 3.74
N GLU A 383 -14.99 1.54 3.67
CA GLU A 383 -13.61 1.19 4.05
C GLU A 383 -13.36 1.56 5.51
N GLY A 384 -12.64 0.73 6.26
CA GLY A 384 -12.20 1.06 7.61
C GLY A 384 -11.25 2.25 7.60
N LEU A 385 -10.22 2.18 6.75
CA LEU A 385 -9.29 3.27 6.47
C LEU A 385 -9.19 3.50 4.96
N TYR A 386 -9.51 4.71 4.51
CA TYR A 386 -9.60 5.04 3.09
C TYR A 386 -8.20 5.26 2.50
N SER A 387 -7.92 4.51 1.43
CA SER A 387 -6.56 4.34 0.89
C SER A 387 -5.88 5.62 0.37
N MET A 388 -6.62 6.64 -0.10
CA MET A 388 -6.04 7.87 -0.67
C MET A 388 -6.07 9.05 0.32
N GLU A 389 -7.12 9.13 1.14
CA GLU A 389 -7.39 10.25 2.06
C GLU A 389 -6.75 10.02 3.43
N GLY A 390 -6.53 8.76 3.81
CA GLY A 390 -6.09 8.41 5.17
C GLY A 390 -7.14 8.73 6.23
N THR A 391 -8.41 8.93 5.84
CA THR A 391 -9.56 9.08 6.73
C THR A 391 -10.01 7.72 7.23
N MET A 392 -10.61 7.69 8.40
CA MET A 392 -11.21 6.51 9.03
C MET A 392 -12.72 6.66 8.95
N VAL A 393 -13.43 5.55 8.82
CA VAL A 393 -14.90 5.56 8.90
C VAL A 393 -15.37 5.97 10.30
N ASP A 394 -16.45 6.76 10.38
CA ASP A 394 -17.22 6.95 11.61
C ASP A 394 -18.00 5.66 11.93
N LEU A 395 -17.28 4.64 12.41
CA LEU A 395 -17.84 3.34 12.73
C LEU A 395 -18.99 3.44 13.76
N PRO A 396 -18.86 4.21 14.87
CA PRO A 396 -19.96 4.40 15.82
C PRO A 396 -21.22 4.97 15.15
N GLY A 397 -21.08 5.98 14.28
CA GLY A 397 -22.18 6.57 13.54
C GLY A 397 -22.85 5.59 12.58
N VAL A 398 -22.06 4.82 11.83
CA VAL A 398 -22.59 3.79 10.91
C VAL A 398 -23.35 2.70 11.68
N ILE A 399 -22.84 2.26 12.83
CA ILE A 399 -23.50 1.25 13.67
C ILE A 399 -24.80 1.78 14.26
N ALA A 400 -24.85 3.04 14.68
CA ALA A 400 -26.09 3.67 15.15
C ALA A 400 -27.17 3.65 14.05
N LEU A 401 -26.80 3.99 12.81
CA LEU A 401 -27.70 3.89 11.66
C LEU A 401 -28.07 2.44 11.32
N LYS A 402 -27.13 1.50 11.44
CA LYS A 402 -27.40 0.06 11.26
C LYS A 402 -28.46 -0.42 12.24
N LYS A 403 -28.34 -0.07 13.52
CA LYS A 403 -29.30 -0.43 14.57
C LYS A 403 -30.69 0.14 14.29
N LYS A 404 -30.77 1.35 13.74
CA LYS A 404 -32.02 2.06 13.40
C LYS A 404 -32.71 1.50 12.15
N TYR A 405 -31.95 1.25 11.07
CA TYR A 405 -32.48 0.91 9.75
C TYR A 405 -32.34 -0.56 9.35
N LYS A 406 -31.67 -1.38 10.18
CA LYS A 406 -31.53 -2.84 10.03
C LYS A 406 -30.92 -3.28 8.68
N PHE A 407 -29.91 -2.56 8.20
CA PHE A 407 -29.14 -2.94 7.01
C PHE A 407 -27.97 -3.87 7.37
N PHE A 408 -27.39 -4.53 6.37
CA PHE A 408 -26.13 -5.27 6.50
C PHE A 408 -24.93 -4.34 6.27
N LEU A 409 -23.87 -4.51 7.04
CA LEU A 409 -22.65 -3.72 6.98
C LEU A 409 -21.47 -4.56 6.50
N TYR A 410 -20.83 -4.07 5.43
CA TYR A 410 -19.60 -4.60 4.86
C TYR A 410 -18.48 -3.59 5.09
N ILE A 411 -17.45 -3.97 5.84
CA ILE A 411 -16.27 -3.14 6.08
C ILE A 411 -15.07 -3.75 5.38
N ASP A 412 -14.41 -2.96 4.54
CA ASP A 412 -13.11 -3.26 3.97
C ASP A 412 -11.99 -2.71 4.88
N GLU A 413 -11.41 -3.59 5.68
CA GLU A 413 -10.31 -3.32 6.62
C GLU A 413 -8.94 -3.35 5.94
N ALA A 414 -8.83 -3.30 4.61
CA ALA A 414 -7.57 -3.57 3.92
C ALA A 414 -6.41 -2.63 4.28
N HIS A 415 -6.66 -1.42 4.79
CA HIS A 415 -5.61 -0.49 5.26
C HIS A 415 -5.58 -0.30 6.78
N SER A 416 -6.55 -0.83 7.50
CA SER A 416 -6.69 -0.70 8.95
C SER A 416 -6.27 -1.97 9.68
N ILE A 417 -6.49 -3.16 9.11
CA ILE A 417 -6.05 -4.42 9.68
C ILE A 417 -4.51 -4.45 9.84
N GLY A 418 -4.03 -4.73 11.04
CA GLY A 418 -2.63 -4.66 11.43
C GLY A 418 -2.05 -3.26 11.52
N ALA A 419 -2.84 -2.19 11.33
CA ALA A 419 -2.36 -0.81 11.39
C ALA A 419 -3.07 0.04 12.45
N LEU A 420 -4.32 -0.29 12.77
CA LEU A 420 -5.14 0.42 13.74
C LEU A 420 -5.60 -0.51 14.86
N GLY A 421 -5.81 0.09 16.03
CA GLY A 421 -6.25 -0.58 17.24
C GLY A 421 -5.08 -1.14 18.05
N PRO A 422 -5.24 -1.24 19.38
CA PRO A 422 -4.19 -1.70 20.28
C PRO A 422 -3.72 -3.13 19.98
N LYS A 423 -4.58 -3.97 19.40
CA LYS A 423 -4.27 -5.36 19.01
C LYS A 423 -4.13 -5.53 17.50
N GLY A 424 -4.15 -4.43 16.73
CA GLY A 424 -4.03 -4.44 15.28
C GLY A 424 -5.21 -5.09 14.55
N ARG A 425 -6.42 -5.15 15.13
CA ARG A 425 -7.55 -5.85 14.48
C ARG A 425 -8.38 -4.95 13.57
N GLY A 426 -7.96 -3.70 13.34
CA GLY A 426 -8.64 -2.75 12.47
C GLY A 426 -9.56 -1.80 13.21
N VAL A 427 -10.56 -1.23 12.51
CA VAL A 427 -11.36 -0.15 13.08
C VAL A 427 -12.25 -0.61 14.24
N CYS A 428 -12.69 -1.86 14.27
CA CYS A 428 -13.44 -2.38 15.42
C CYS A 428 -12.62 -2.31 16.71
N ASP A 429 -11.34 -2.68 16.65
CA ASP A 429 -10.42 -2.65 17.78
C ASP A 429 -10.01 -1.22 18.14
N TYR A 430 -9.83 -0.36 17.13
CA TYR A 430 -9.59 1.07 17.35
C TYR A 430 -10.73 1.74 18.14
N PHE A 431 -11.98 1.50 17.75
CA PHE A 431 -13.16 2.11 18.38
C PHE A 431 -13.68 1.35 19.61
N GLY A 432 -13.07 0.22 19.98
CA GLY A 432 -13.59 -0.64 21.06
C GLY A 432 -14.97 -1.23 20.76
N VAL A 433 -15.30 -1.42 19.49
CA VAL A 433 -16.57 -1.97 19.00
C VAL A 433 -16.46 -3.49 18.90
N ASP A 434 -17.47 -4.20 19.39
CA ASP A 434 -17.58 -5.64 19.19
C ASP A 434 -17.71 -5.97 17.69
N PRO A 435 -16.80 -6.78 17.10
CA PRO A 435 -16.90 -7.22 15.72
C PRO A 435 -18.26 -7.82 15.35
N ALA A 436 -19.02 -8.40 16.30
CA ALA A 436 -20.37 -8.90 16.09
C ALA A 436 -21.36 -7.85 15.54
N GLU A 437 -21.12 -6.56 15.79
CA GLU A 437 -21.92 -5.45 15.25
C GLU A 437 -21.71 -5.23 13.73
N VAL A 438 -20.68 -5.84 13.13
CA VAL A 438 -20.37 -5.78 11.70
C VAL A 438 -20.72 -7.12 11.04
N ASP A 439 -21.43 -7.15 9.91
CA ASP A 439 -21.85 -8.44 9.33
C ASP A 439 -20.71 -9.13 8.58
N ILE A 440 -19.90 -8.35 7.85
CA ILE A 440 -18.84 -8.86 7.00
C ILE A 440 -17.60 -7.97 7.16
N LEU A 441 -16.52 -8.59 7.63
CA LEU A 441 -15.19 -7.99 7.67
C LEU A 441 -14.37 -8.55 6.52
N MET A 442 -13.98 -7.69 5.58
CA MET A 442 -13.01 -8.01 4.55
C MET A 442 -11.67 -7.41 4.93
N GLY A 443 -10.56 -8.09 4.71
CA GLY A 443 -9.23 -7.47 4.77
C GLY A 443 -8.29 -8.00 3.69
N THR A 444 -7.18 -7.30 3.46
CA THR A 444 -6.11 -7.78 2.57
C THR A 444 -4.91 -8.22 3.39
N LEU A 445 -4.23 -9.25 2.89
CA LEU A 445 -3.04 -9.83 3.50
C LEU A 445 -1.76 -9.32 2.82
N THR A 446 -1.88 -8.46 1.81
CA THR A 446 -0.77 -7.94 1.01
C THR A 446 -0.03 -6.76 1.65
N LYS A 447 -0.55 -6.21 2.74
CA LYS A 447 -0.07 -4.98 3.38
C LYS A 447 0.63 -5.30 4.70
N SER A 448 -0.07 -5.11 5.82
CA SER A 448 0.48 -5.27 7.17
C SER A 448 1.15 -6.63 7.37
N PHE A 449 0.59 -7.71 6.81
CA PHE A 449 1.08 -9.08 6.97
C PHE A 449 2.26 -9.45 6.04
N GLY A 450 2.62 -8.59 5.08
CA GLY A 450 3.71 -8.84 4.14
C GLY A 450 3.53 -10.08 3.25
N ALA A 451 2.28 -10.50 3.00
CA ALA A 451 1.93 -11.71 2.26
C ALA A 451 1.25 -11.39 0.90
N ASN A 452 0.36 -12.28 0.44
CA ASN A 452 -0.52 -12.05 -0.70
C ASN A 452 -1.95 -12.49 -0.35
N GLY A 453 -2.95 -11.97 -1.06
CA GLY A 453 -4.34 -12.35 -0.90
C GLY A 453 -5.18 -11.42 -0.03
N GLY A 454 -6.31 -11.95 0.39
CA GLY A 454 -7.26 -11.29 1.29
C GLY A 454 -8.16 -12.30 1.95
N TYR A 455 -9.02 -11.84 2.84
CA TYR A 455 -9.96 -12.69 3.56
C TYR A 455 -11.33 -12.04 3.63
N VAL A 456 -12.35 -12.88 3.82
CA VAL A 456 -13.66 -12.46 4.29
C VAL A 456 -13.98 -13.25 5.56
N ALA A 457 -14.36 -12.54 6.62
CA ALA A 457 -14.74 -13.09 7.90
C ALA A 457 -16.16 -12.64 8.27
N ALA A 458 -16.98 -13.60 8.69
CA ALA A 458 -18.41 -13.41 8.93
C ALA A 458 -18.97 -14.56 9.77
N GLU A 459 -20.30 -14.58 9.94
CA GLU A 459 -21.00 -15.75 10.47
C GLU A 459 -20.73 -17.01 9.65
N LYS A 460 -20.66 -18.17 10.32
CA LYS A 460 -20.29 -19.43 9.68
C LYS A 460 -21.15 -19.76 8.45
N HIS A 461 -22.46 -19.57 8.55
CA HIS A 461 -23.38 -19.86 7.45
C HIS A 461 -23.17 -18.92 6.23
N ILE A 462 -22.66 -17.71 6.44
CA ILE A 462 -22.30 -16.78 5.36
C ILE A 462 -21.03 -17.29 4.67
N ILE A 463 -20.02 -17.67 5.44
CA ILE A 463 -18.76 -18.21 4.90
C ILE A 463 -18.99 -19.53 4.16
N ASP A 464 -19.77 -20.45 4.72
CA ASP A 464 -20.11 -21.72 4.07
C ASP A 464 -20.81 -21.47 2.72
N LYS A 465 -21.73 -20.49 2.67
CA LYS A 465 -22.42 -20.11 1.44
C LYS A 465 -21.47 -19.49 0.41
N LEU A 466 -20.55 -18.64 0.85
CA LEU A 466 -19.53 -18.04 -0.01
C LEU A 466 -18.62 -19.13 -0.60
N LYS A 467 -18.12 -20.06 0.22
CA LYS A 467 -17.29 -21.19 -0.24
C LYS A 467 -17.99 -22.03 -1.31
N SER A 468 -19.31 -22.18 -1.23
CA SER A 468 -20.08 -22.99 -2.19
C SER A 468 -20.53 -22.26 -3.46
N THR A 469 -20.39 -20.93 -3.55
CA THR A 469 -20.97 -20.14 -4.67
C THR A 469 -20.02 -19.10 -5.27
N ASN A 470 -18.95 -18.72 -4.57
CA ASN A 470 -18.04 -17.69 -5.02
C ASN A 470 -17.15 -18.22 -6.16
N ALA A 471 -17.22 -17.58 -7.32
CA ALA A 471 -16.45 -17.97 -8.51
C ALA A 471 -14.93 -17.99 -8.27
N ALA A 472 -14.41 -17.10 -7.41
CA ALA A 472 -12.98 -17.09 -7.08
C ALA A 472 -12.57 -18.34 -6.29
N THR A 473 -13.48 -18.93 -5.51
CA THR A 473 -13.22 -20.16 -4.76
C THR A 473 -13.41 -21.41 -5.62
N LEU A 474 -14.42 -21.38 -6.51
CA LEU A 474 -14.78 -22.51 -7.38
C LEU A 474 -13.85 -22.66 -8.58
N LEU A 475 -13.33 -21.55 -9.13
CA LEU A 475 -12.57 -21.53 -10.39
C LEU A 475 -11.17 -20.93 -10.24
N GLY A 476 -10.91 -20.18 -9.18
CA GLY A 476 -9.63 -19.52 -8.93
C GLY A 476 -8.62 -20.44 -8.27
N GLU A 477 -7.33 -20.11 -8.42
CA GLU A 477 -6.25 -20.84 -7.79
C GLU A 477 -6.27 -20.73 -6.26
N SER A 478 -5.92 -21.83 -5.58
CA SER A 478 -5.76 -21.82 -4.14
C SER A 478 -4.52 -21.00 -3.73
N PRO A 479 -4.55 -20.30 -2.58
CA PRO A 479 -3.38 -19.62 -2.05
C PRO A 479 -2.19 -20.56 -1.90
N ALA A 480 -1.00 -20.10 -2.29
CA ALA A 480 0.23 -20.90 -2.17
C ALA A 480 0.55 -21.22 -0.69
N PRO A 481 1.07 -22.42 -0.37
CA PRO A 481 1.46 -22.76 1.01
C PRO A 481 2.43 -21.78 1.66
N SER A 482 3.42 -21.28 0.91
CA SER A 482 4.35 -20.25 1.38
C SER A 482 3.66 -18.95 1.79
N VAL A 483 2.63 -18.55 1.04
CA VAL A 483 1.83 -17.35 1.37
C VAL A 483 0.99 -17.60 2.61
N LEU A 484 0.36 -18.77 2.71
CA LEU A 484 -0.43 -19.15 3.89
C LEU A 484 0.44 -19.18 5.16
N MET A 485 1.66 -19.72 5.07
CA MET A 485 2.58 -19.74 6.21
C MET A 485 3.06 -18.34 6.59
N GLN A 486 3.33 -17.46 5.63
CA GLN A 486 3.64 -16.04 5.92
C GLN A 486 2.50 -15.37 6.69
N ILE A 487 1.25 -15.63 6.30
CA ILE A 487 0.06 -15.11 6.99
C ILE A 487 -0.01 -15.66 8.42
N SER A 488 0.13 -16.97 8.59
CA SER A 488 0.08 -17.62 9.90
C SER A 488 1.18 -17.09 10.84
N ALA A 489 2.43 -17.07 10.37
CA ALA A 489 3.57 -16.62 11.17
C ALA A 489 3.42 -15.14 11.56
N SER A 490 3.01 -14.26 10.63
CA SER A 490 2.78 -12.85 10.95
C SER A 490 1.64 -12.66 11.95
N LEU A 491 0.52 -13.38 11.82
CA LEU A 491 -0.57 -13.37 12.81
C LEU A 491 -0.07 -13.81 14.19
N ARG A 492 0.67 -14.91 14.27
CA ARG A 492 1.22 -15.44 15.53
C ARG A 492 2.26 -14.51 16.16
N ILE A 493 2.99 -13.71 15.38
CA ILE A 493 3.86 -12.66 15.94
C ILE A 493 3.02 -11.50 16.49
N ILE A 494 1.99 -11.08 15.75
CA ILE A 494 1.08 -10.01 16.20
C ILE A 494 0.39 -10.41 17.51
N THR A 495 -0.09 -11.65 17.63
CA THR A 495 -0.75 -12.16 18.85
C THR A 495 0.23 -12.52 19.97
N GLY A 496 1.53 -12.53 19.70
CA GLY A 496 2.59 -12.86 20.67
C GLY A 496 2.82 -14.36 20.89
N GLU A 497 2.24 -15.23 20.06
CA GLU A 497 2.41 -16.69 20.12
C GLU A 497 3.79 -17.15 19.62
N LEU A 498 4.30 -16.54 18.53
CA LEU A 498 5.59 -16.93 17.93
C LEU A 498 6.76 -16.10 18.46
N ALA A 499 6.57 -14.80 18.67
CA ALA A 499 7.58 -13.88 19.18
C ALA A 499 6.93 -12.86 20.14
N PRO A 500 6.80 -13.20 21.43
CA PRO A 500 6.17 -12.35 22.43
C PRO A 500 6.75 -10.93 22.44
N GLY A 501 5.88 -9.92 22.50
CA GLY A 501 6.25 -8.50 22.55
C GLY A 501 6.57 -7.85 21.20
N GLN A 502 7.04 -8.61 20.19
CA GLN A 502 7.37 -8.02 18.88
C GLN A 502 6.14 -7.48 18.13
N GLY A 503 5.00 -8.16 18.24
CA GLY A 503 3.74 -7.71 17.67
C GLY A 503 3.30 -6.36 18.24
N GLU A 504 3.30 -6.26 19.57
CA GLU A 504 2.95 -5.05 20.31
C GLU A 504 3.89 -3.89 19.95
N GLU A 505 5.21 -4.12 19.94
CA GLU A 505 6.19 -3.10 19.55
C GLU A 505 5.92 -2.59 18.12
N ARG A 506 5.68 -3.48 17.15
CA ARG A 506 5.41 -3.09 15.76
C ARG A 506 4.14 -2.23 15.66
N LEU A 507 3.07 -2.60 16.36
CA LEU A 507 1.82 -1.84 16.42
C LEU A 507 2.02 -0.45 17.04
N GLN A 508 2.76 -0.38 18.14
CA GLN A 508 3.02 0.89 18.80
C GLN A 508 3.94 1.82 18.00
N ARG A 509 4.92 1.24 17.29
CA ARG A 509 5.84 1.97 16.40
C ARG A 509 5.13 2.56 15.19
N ILE A 510 4.25 1.80 14.52
CA ILE A 510 3.53 2.34 13.36
C ILE A 510 2.61 3.49 13.77
N ALA A 511 1.93 3.40 14.92
CA ALA A 511 1.08 4.46 15.42
C ALA A 511 1.90 5.71 15.76
N PHE A 512 3.03 5.56 16.48
CA PHE A 512 3.96 6.65 16.76
C PHE A 512 4.47 7.30 15.47
N ASN A 513 5.02 6.51 14.55
CA ASN A 513 5.61 6.99 13.30
C ASN A 513 4.59 7.74 12.43
N SER A 514 3.34 7.26 12.40
CA SER A 514 2.26 7.85 11.60
C SER A 514 1.87 9.23 12.13
N ARG A 515 1.66 9.33 13.45
CA ARG A 515 1.39 10.60 14.13
C ARG A 515 2.56 11.56 13.98
N TYR A 516 3.79 11.08 14.24
CA TYR A 516 5.00 11.91 14.20
C TYR A 516 5.17 12.61 12.85
N LEU A 517 5.11 11.86 11.75
CA LEU A 517 5.25 12.45 10.42
C LEU A 517 4.09 13.41 10.12
N ARG A 518 2.85 12.99 10.37
CA ARG A 518 1.68 13.78 10.00
C ARG A 518 1.64 15.12 10.74
N LEU A 519 1.79 15.08 12.06
CA LEU A 519 1.76 16.28 12.89
C LEU A 519 2.95 17.19 12.55
N GLY A 520 4.12 16.61 12.28
CA GLY A 520 5.29 17.37 11.80
C GLY A 520 5.03 18.08 10.47
N LEU A 521 4.44 17.40 9.48
CA LEU A 521 4.08 18.02 8.21
C LEU A 521 3.00 19.11 8.36
N LYS A 522 2.00 18.91 9.22
CA LYS A 522 1.00 19.94 9.55
C LYS A 522 1.67 21.18 10.14
N ARG A 523 2.58 21.02 11.11
CA ARG A 523 3.35 22.13 11.74
C ARG A 523 4.26 22.88 10.77
N LEU A 524 4.85 22.19 9.79
CA LEU A 524 5.64 22.79 8.72
C LEU A 524 4.81 23.61 7.70
N GLY A 525 3.48 23.56 7.81
CA GLY A 525 2.55 24.33 6.98
C GLY A 525 2.10 23.62 5.70
N PHE A 526 2.20 22.28 5.65
CA PHE A 526 1.61 21.49 4.56
C PHE A 526 0.14 21.20 4.82
N ILE A 527 -0.65 21.09 3.75
CA ILE A 527 -2.01 20.54 3.82
C ILE A 527 -1.87 19.01 3.78
N VAL A 528 -2.33 18.36 4.85
CA VAL A 528 -2.22 16.90 5.05
C VAL A 528 -3.59 16.34 5.43
N TYR A 529 -4.13 15.43 4.64
CA TYR A 529 -5.47 14.85 4.87
C TYR A 529 -5.42 13.60 5.74
N GLY A 530 -6.54 13.28 6.38
CA GLY A 530 -6.73 12.06 7.16
C GLY A 530 -6.51 12.24 8.66
N HIS A 531 -6.79 11.16 9.40
CA HIS A 531 -6.70 11.15 10.87
C HIS A 531 -5.27 10.83 11.34
N ASP A 532 -4.96 11.23 12.57
CA ASP A 532 -3.58 11.24 13.05
C ASP A 532 -2.94 9.85 13.13
N ASP A 533 -3.71 8.84 13.50
CA ASP A 533 -3.23 7.46 13.66
C ASP A 533 -3.13 6.70 12.32
N SER A 534 -3.58 7.30 11.22
CA SER A 534 -3.54 6.65 9.90
C SER A 534 -2.12 6.56 9.37
N PRO A 535 -1.62 5.35 8.98
CA PRO A 535 -0.31 5.17 8.36
C PRO A 535 -0.23 5.65 6.91
N ILE A 536 -1.33 6.17 6.38
CA ILE A 536 -1.38 6.79 5.06
C ILE A 536 -1.37 8.31 5.28
N VAL A 537 -0.25 8.95 4.97
CA VAL A 537 -0.05 10.39 5.15
C VAL A 537 -0.02 11.09 3.78
N PRO A 538 -1.17 11.57 3.26
CA PRO A 538 -1.24 12.29 1.99
C PRO A 538 -0.86 13.78 2.17
N LEU A 539 0.22 14.20 1.52
CA LEU A 539 0.63 15.59 1.40
C LEU A 539 0.15 16.17 0.05
N MET A 540 -0.63 17.24 0.10
CA MET A 540 -1.26 17.80 -1.11
C MET A 540 -0.28 18.57 -2.00
N LEU A 541 -0.27 18.26 -3.30
CA LEU A 541 0.62 18.87 -4.31
C LEU A 541 -0.13 19.81 -5.26
N TYR A 542 -1.41 19.54 -5.52
CA TYR A 542 -2.29 20.25 -6.45
C TYR A 542 -1.80 20.23 -7.91
N HIS A 543 -0.90 21.14 -8.27
CA HIS A 543 -0.54 21.43 -9.65
C HIS A 543 0.11 20.21 -10.34
N PRO A 544 -0.31 19.81 -11.55
CA PRO A 544 0.15 18.58 -12.20
C PRO A 544 1.67 18.52 -12.40
N ALA A 545 2.30 19.64 -12.76
CA ALA A 545 3.76 19.72 -12.89
C ALA A 545 4.53 19.46 -11.58
N LYS A 546 3.93 19.76 -10.42
CA LYS A 546 4.56 19.54 -9.11
C LYS A 546 4.60 18.05 -8.74
N ILE A 547 3.73 17.22 -9.33
CA ILE A 547 3.70 15.76 -9.11
C ILE A 547 5.05 15.12 -9.46
N SER A 548 5.53 15.32 -10.69
CA SER A 548 6.81 14.76 -11.12
C SER A 548 7.99 15.46 -10.44
N ALA A 549 7.93 16.78 -10.31
CA ALA A 549 8.99 17.55 -9.67
C ALA A 549 9.24 17.11 -8.23
N PHE A 550 8.17 16.88 -7.45
CA PHE A 550 8.28 16.35 -6.09
C PHE A 550 8.92 14.97 -6.07
N SER A 551 8.47 14.05 -6.93
CA SER A 551 9.06 12.70 -7.03
C SER A 551 10.54 12.72 -7.40
N HIS A 552 10.97 13.62 -8.29
CA HIS A 552 12.38 13.78 -8.68
C HIS A 552 13.23 14.35 -7.56
N GLU A 553 12.75 15.40 -6.89
CA GLU A 553 13.49 16.05 -5.80
C GLU A 553 13.65 15.14 -4.57
N MET A 554 12.65 14.32 -4.26
CA MET A 554 12.74 13.29 -3.22
C MET A 554 13.72 12.19 -3.61
N LEU A 555 13.72 11.75 -4.87
CA LEU A 555 14.65 10.74 -5.36
C LEU A 555 16.11 11.22 -5.33
N LYS A 556 16.38 12.50 -5.64
CA LYS A 556 17.73 13.11 -5.49
C LYS A 556 18.25 13.00 -4.06
N ARG A 557 17.35 13.09 -3.08
CA ARG A 557 17.62 12.91 -1.64
C ARG A 557 17.59 11.46 -1.18
N LYS A 558 17.51 10.52 -2.13
CA LYS A 558 17.42 9.06 -1.91
C LYS A 558 16.20 8.67 -1.06
N ILE A 559 15.04 9.27 -1.35
CA ILE A 559 13.75 8.92 -0.75
C ILE A 559 12.77 8.52 -1.85
N SER A 560 12.22 7.31 -1.77
CA SER A 560 11.23 6.80 -2.71
C SER A 560 9.82 7.08 -2.20
N VAL A 561 9.04 7.80 -3.02
CA VAL A 561 7.69 8.26 -2.69
C VAL A 561 6.69 7.85 -3.76
N VAL A 562 5.43 7.67 -3.38
CA VAL A 562 4.32 7.51 -4.32
C VAL A 562 3.68 8.88 -4.53
N VAL A 563 3.60 9.30 -5.79
CA VAL A 563 2.81 10.46 -6.19
C VAL A 563 1.54 10.00 -6.88
N VAL A 564 0.43 10.68 -6.64
CA VAL A 564 -0.90 10.31 -7.13
C VAL A 564 -1.57 11.54 -7.71
N GLY A 565 -2.22 11.38 -8.85
CA GLY A 565 -3.03 12.42 -9.49
C GLY A 565 -4.21 11.81 -10.25
N TYR A 566 -4.95 12.65 -10.96
CA TYR A 566 -6.01 12.21 -11.88
C TYR A 566 -5.52 11.09 -12.81
N PRO A 567 -6.32 10.06 -13.13
CA PRO A 567 -7.71 9.84 -12.73
C PRO A 567 -7.91 9.15 -11.39
N ALA A 568 -6.82 8.81 -10.67
CA ALA A 568 -6.95 8.14 -9.36
C ALA A 568 -7.55 9.06 -8.29
N THR A 569 -7.33 10.38 -8.42
CA THR A 569 -7.89 11.42 -7.55
C THR A 569 -8.48 12.55 -8.40
N PRO A 570 -9.41 13.36 -7.88
CA PRO A 570 -9.86 14.59 -8.56
C PRO A 570 -8.71 15.51 -8.96
N LEU A 571 -8.90 16.30 -10.04
CA LEU A 571 -7.86 17.16 -10.64
C LEU A 571 -7.14 18.07 -9.64
N ILE A 572 -7.87 18.65 -8.69
CA ILE A 572 -7.32 19.58 -7.69
C ILE A 572 -6.81 18.89 -6.43
N SER A 573 -6.64 17.57 -6.45
CA SER A 573 -6.33 16.81 -5.24
C SER A 573 -5.15 15.85 -5.43
N SER A 574 -4.25 16.18 -6.36
CA SER A 574 -2.99 15.46 -6.51
C SER A 574 -2.15 15.58 -5.24
N ARG A 575 -1.43 14.51 -4.91
CA ARG A 575 -0.78 14.35 -3.60
C ARG A 575 0.43 13.43 -3.67
N ALA A 576 1.37 13.60 -2.75
CA ALA A 576 2.34 12.58 -2.39
C ALA A 576 1.74 11.75 -1.26
N ARG A 577 1.64 10.44 -1.44
CA ARG A 577 1.06 9.53 -0.45
C ARG A 577 2.18 8.75 0.23
N PHE A 578 2.54 9.19 1.44
CA PHE A 578 3.51 8.45 2.25
C PHE A 578 2.81 7.28 2.93
N CYS A 579 3.45 6.12 2.88
CA CYS A 579 3.01 4.91 3.58
C CYS A 579 4.01 4.62 4.69
N ILE A 580 3.56 4.69 5.94
CA ILE A 580 4.41 4.61 7.11
C ILE A 580 4.54 3.18 7.59
N SER A 581 5.76 2.74 7.87
CA SER A 581 6.04 1.42 8.42
C SER A 581 6.55 1.53 9.87
N SER A 582 6.23 0.51 10.66
CA SER A 582 6.92 0.21 11.92
C SER A 582 8.41 -0.05 11.73
N ALA A 583 8.84 -0.44 10.52
CA ALA A 583 10.24 -0.65 10.17
C ALA A 583 11.07 0.65 10.16
N HIS A 584 10.43 1.82 10.11
CA HIS A 584 11.11 3.11 10.18
C HIS A 584 11.46 3.48 11.62
N ASN A 585 12.54 4.24 11.74
CA ASN A 585 12.96 4.87 13.00
C ASN A 585 12.66 6.36 12.98
N LYS A 586 12.74 7.02 14.14
CA LYS A 586 12.52 8.47 14.23
C LYS A 586 13.48 9.26 13.33
N GLU A 587 14.77 8.90 13.22
CA GLU A 587 15.67 9.67 12.34
C GLU A 587 15.32 9.53 10.85
N ASP A 588 14.69 8.42 10.43
CA ASP A 588 14.20 8.30 9.06
C ASP A 588 13.09 9.32 8.80
N LEU A 589 12.21 9.52 9.78
CA LEU A 589 11.14 10.50 9.72
C LEU A 589 11.67 11.93 9.82
N ASP A 590 12.70 12.18 10.63
CA ASP A 590 13.39 13.48 10.70
C ASP A 590 14.02 13.83 9.35
N ARG A 591 14.70 12.87 8.72
CA ARG A 591 15.22 13.01 7.36
C ARG A 591 14.13 13.30 6.34
N LEU A 592 12.97 12.64 6.46
CA LEU A 592 11.83 12.89 5.59
C LEU A 592 11.23 14.29 5.81
N LEU A 593 11.05 14.73 7.06
CA LEU A 593 10.56 16.07 7.39
C LEU A 593 11.49 17.15 6.85
N ALA A 594 12.81 16.97 7.00
CA ALA A 594 13.81 17.87 6.44
C ALA A 594 13.72 17.95 4.92
N ALA A 595 13.65 16.81 4.24
CA ALA A 595 13.50 16.75 2.79
C ALA A 595 12.18 17.40 2.33
N CYS A 596 11.07 17.13 3.01
CA CYS A 596 9.79 17.77 2.71
C CYS A 596 9.86 19.29 2.91
N ASN A 597 10.52 19.76 3.97
CA ASN A 597 10.68 21.18 4.24
C ASN A 597 11.40 21.91 3.08
N GLU A 598 12.56 21.39 2.66
CA GLU A 598 13.35 21.94 1.55
C GLU A 598 12.58 21.89 0.23
N VAL A 599 12.03 20.72 -0.13
CA VAL A 599 11.29 20.54 -1.38
C VAL A 599 10.02 21.38 -1.39
N GLY A 600 9.39 21.54 -0.22
CA GLY A 600 8.22 22.39 -0.06
C GLY A 600 8.51 23.87 -0.26
N GLU A 601 9.72 24.34 0.02
CA GLU A 601 10.16 25.70 -0.30
C GLU A 601 10.46 25.85 -1.79
N ILE A 602 11.20 24.91 -2.38
CA ILE A 602 11.53 24.90 -3.81
C ILE A 602 10.26 24.89 -4.67
N LEU A 603 9.28 24.05 -4.30
CA LEU A 603 8.05 23.85 -5.07
C LEU A 603 6.86 24.68 -4.56
N GLN A 604 7.05 25.53 -3.54
CA GLN A 604 6.00 26.32 -2.90
C GLN A 604 4.76 25.46 -2.54
N LEU A 605 4.94 24.50 -1.62
CA LEU A 605 3.93 23.53 -1.21
C LEU A 605 3.38 23.76 0.21
N LYS A 606 3.89 24.78 0.93
CA LYS A 606 3.43 25.15 2.27
C LYS A 606 2.15 25.99 2.21
N PHE A 607 1.07 25.37 1.71
CA PHE A 607 -0.21 26.01 1.42
C PHE A 607 -1.05 26.32 2.66
N SER A 608 -0.76 25.67 3.79
CA SER A 608 -1.62 25.71 4.96
C SER A 608 -1.70 27.12 5.57
N THR A 609 -2.89 27.43 6.09
CA THR A 609 -3.17 28.54 7.00
C THR A 609 -2.45 28.39 8.35
N GLY A 610 -1.98 27.17 8.65
CA GLY A 610 -1.30 26.78 9.89
C GLY A 610 -2.25 26.27 10.97
N VAL A 611 -3.57 26.41 10.79
CA VAL A 611 -4.58 25.99 11.79
C VAL A 611 -4.44 24.50 12.12
N ALA A 612 -4.27 23.65 11.11
CA ALA A 612 -4.07 22.22 11.30
C ALA A 612 -2.77 21.86 12.03
N GLY A 613 -1.76 22.75 12.02
CA GLY A 613 -0.50 22.59 12.74
C GLY A 613 -0.58 22.95 14.22
N GLY A 614 -1.74 23.44 14.69
CA GLY A 614 -1.97 23.85 16.06
C GLY A 614 -1.20 25.10 16.48
N SER A 615 -1.51 25.58 17.69
CA SER A 615 -0.90 26.76 18.29
C SER A 615 0.45 26.46 18.96
N GLU A 616 1.22 27.53 19.25
CA GLU A 616 2.39 27.42 20.13
C GLU A 616 1.96 26.97 21.54
N PRO A 617 2.78 26.18 22.25
CA PRO A 617 2.50 25.74 23.61
C PRO A 617 2.25 26.91 24.56
N LEU A 618 1.50 26.68 25.63
CA LEU A 618 1.34 27.70 26.67
C LEU A 618 2.67 27.91 27.41
N PRO A 619 2.98 29.14 27.84
CA PRO A 619 4.11 29.39 28.71
C PRO A 619 4.04 28.55 29.98
N ALA A 620 5.19 28.22 30.56
CA ALA A 620 5.26 27.47 31.80
C ALA A 620 4.46 28.16 32.92
N GLY A 621 3.52 27.43 33.54
CA GLY A 621 2.63 27.94 34.59
C GLY A 621 1.29 28.49 34.13
N VAL A 622 0.99 28.51 32.82
CA VAL A 622 -0.31 28.91 32.28
C VAL A 622 -1.10 27.66 31.88
N SER A 623 -2.20 27.38 32.60
CA SER A 623 -3.11 26.29 32.22
C SER A 623 -4.01 26.71 31.03
N PRO A 624 -4.61 25.75 30.29
CA PRO A 624 -5.58 26.06 29.24
C PRO A 624 -6.75 26.94 29.72
N GLU A 625 -7.19 26.80 30.98
CA GLU A 625 -8.23 27.68 31.52
C GLU A 625 -7.74 29.11 31.74
N MET A 626 -6.46 29.29 32.11
CA MET A 626 -5.82 30.58 32.35
C MET A 626 -5.34 31.27 31.06
N GLU A 627 -5.33 30.57 29.92
CA GLU A 627 -4.84 31.09 28.63
C GLU A 627 -5.55 32.39 28.22
N LYS A 628 -6.88 32.44 28.41
CA LYS A 628 -7.68 33.61 28.03
C LYS A 628 -7.29 34.85 28.84
N GLU A 629 -7.10 34.69 30.15
CA GLU A 629 -6.70 35.76 31.06
C GLU A 629 -5.23 36.17 30.84
N TRP A 630 -4.34 35.19 30.63
CA TRP A 630 -2.94 35.44 30.29
C TRP A 630 -2.81 36.21 28.97
N ARG A 631 -3.53 35.80 27.92
CA ARG A 631 -3.52 36.51 26.64
C ARG A 631 -4.05 37.93 26.77
N LYS A 632 -5.12 38.12 27.54
CA LYS A 632 -5.66 39.45 27.83
C LYS A 632 -4.65 40.33 28.58
N ALA A 633 -3.99 39.78 29.59
CA ALA A 633 -2.95 40.49 30.36
C ALA A 633 -1.72 40.87 29.50
N ASN A 634 -1.44 40.13 28.43
CA ASN A 634 -0.32 40.38 27.51
C ASN A 634 -0.73 41.09 26.21
N GLY A 635 -1.96 41.59 26.09
CA GLY A 635 -2.43 42.31 24.89
C GLY A 635 -2.58 41.44 23.64
N LEU A 636 -2.70 40.12 23.80
CA LEU A 636 -2.85 39.11 22.74
C LEU A 636 -4.32 38.67 22.54
N GLU A 637 -5.28 39.51 22.94
CA GLU A 637 -6.71 39.19 22.90
C GLU A 637 -7.20 39.12 21.44
N GLY A 638 -7.71 37.95 21.03
CA GLY A 638 -8.27 37.72 19.70
C GLY A 638 -7.28 37.38 18.58
N VAL A 639 -5.96 37.38 18.84
CA VAL A 639 -4.93 37.05 17.83
C VAL A 639 -4.37 35.64 18.07
N VAL A 640 -5.07 34.62 17.57
CA VAL A 640 -4.48 33.28 17.42
C VAL A 640 -4.02 33.15 15.98
N LYS A 641 -2.80 33.60 15.71
CA LYS A 641 -2.15 33.35 14.42
C LYS A 641 -1.39 32.02 14.56
N PRO A 642 -1.81 30.95 13.87
CA PRO A 642 -1.09 29.70 13.95
C PRO A 642 0.35 29.90 13.47
N PRO A 643 1.36 29.52 14.27
CA PRO A 643 2.77 29.64 13.89
C PRO A 643 3.08 28.73 12.69
N ARG A 644 3.99 29.17 11.82
CA ARG A 644 4.72 28.26 10.92
C ARG A 644 5.99 27.84 11.64
N TRP A 645 6.04 26.59 12.07
CA TRP A 645 7.12 26.10 12.90
C TRP A 645 8.40 25.93 12.07
N ARG A 646 9.55 26.19 12.68
CA ARG A 646 10.84 25.84 12.07
C ARG A 646 11.07 24.34 12.21
N LEU A 647 11.86 23.78 11.30
CA LEU A 647 12.15 22.35 11.28
C LEU A 647 12.75 21.87 12.60
N GLU A 648 13.64 22.65 13.21
CA GLU A 648 14.31 22.32 14.47
C GLU A 648 13.28 22.22 15.61
N ASP A 649 12.32 23.14 15.64
CA ASP A 649 11.26 23.16 16.65
C ASP A 649 10.32 21.96 16.48
N VAL A 650 9.99 21.60 15.23
CA VAL A 650 9.17 20.40 14.91
C VAL A 650 9.89 19.12 15.34
N VAL A 651 11.17 18.96 15.01
CA VAL A 651 11.95 17.76 15.33
C VAL A 651 12.14 17.62 16.85
N THR A 652 12.36 18.74 17.54
CA THR A 652 12.56 18.76 19.00
C THR A 652 11.27 18.42 19.75
N ARG A 653 10.12 18.90 19.27
CA ARG A 653 8.83 18.73 19.95
C ARG A 653 8.00 17.55 19.46
N GLY A 654 8.34 16.96 18.32
CA GLY A 654 7.52 15.96 17.67
C GLY A 654 7.20 14.74 18.55
N GLU A 655 8.12 14.33 19.44
CA GLU A 655 7.84 13.23 20.38
C GLU A 655 6.71 13.57 21.38
N LEU A 656 6.66 14.81 21.85
CA LEU A 656 5.59 15.30 22.73
C LEU A 656 4.29 15.47 21.95
N ASP A 657 4.37 16.01 20.73
CA ASP A 657 3.20 16.20 19.87
C ASP A 657 2.52 14.88 19.48
N VAL A 658 3.25 13.76 19.45
CA VAL A 658 2.61 12.45 19.25
C VAL A 658 1.74 12.07 20.45
N LYS A 659 2.18 12.38 21.67
CA LYS A 659 1.50 12.00 22.91
C LYS A 659 0.35 12.94 23.27
N ASP A 660 0.52 14.23 22.96
CA ASP A 660 -0.47 15.27 23.25
C ASP A 660 -1.25 15.65 21.98
N GLN A 661 -2.55 15.87 22.09
CA GLN A 661 -3.33 16.40 20.95
C GLN A 661 -2.84 17.82 20.61
N LEU A 662 -2.65 18.11 19.32
CA LEU A 662 -2.32 19.48 18.88
C LEU A 662 -3.39 20.47 19.37
N ARG A 663 -2.94 21.57 19.98
CA ARG A 663 -3.81 22.62 20.54
C ARG A 663 -4.39 23.53 19.47
#